data_AF-A0A6J2TN46-F1
#
_entry.id   AF-A0A6J2TN46-F1
#
_cell.length_a   1.000
_cell.length_b   1.000
_cell.length_c   1.000
_cell.angle_alpha   90.00
_cell.angle_beta   90.00
_cell.angle_gamma   90.00
#
_symmetry.space_group_name_H-M   'P 1'
#
loop_
_entity.id
_entity.type
_entity.pdbx_description
1 polymer ?
#
loop_
_entity_poly.entity_id
_entity_poly.type
_entity_poly.pdbx_seq_one_letter_code
_entity_poly.pdbx_strand_id
1 'polypeptide(L)'
;MAVAIKKSHSIVETIGDGALPPKKLRLQTLAAAAAAATTKPAVPESKLQVLTRLDPFLTSAMAVAAVASSGMPLGSGSSSNVTANGGIAAAGTITTSPSQTKELLDVLVKITDEISYENVAIEELKEASAKIFQLYQLQDRESDTSVRVKLLELLSGLGCECTTELSLSHIIDYFIYLLRKETSQKVLAQGMMCLYRIGQRERERQRPLLPLSYNTQVAHLAKEQLRSGSTHTQKNAMLVIGRFATCMEGERHYVRKLAFYIDSQDSGVRTQALHALLTLGERGSHLPAVLYKRAVEAMKDDYECVRKEALRLVYTLGIRHPDYIVASERQHEDMRMIDAAFSKVCEALCDLSLQIRVQAAELLGGMTHVSSEFLHQTLDKKLMSNLRRKRTAHERGAWLVSSGEWSSGKRWADDAPQEHLDARNVSIIASGACGALIHGLEDEFLEVRTAAVASMCKLALSRPDFAVTSLDFLVDMFNDEIEDVRLKAIYSLTAIARHIVLREDQLEIMLGSLEDYSVDVREGLHLMLGACRVSTQTCLLMVVQKLLDVLAKYPQDRHSTYACMRKIGQKHPHLVMAVAVHLLYVHPFFETPERDVEDPAYLCVLILVFNAAEHLVPIISLLPPATHRHYAYLRDSMPQLVPQLPIEGASSTTKRIDDALKGAGSSADYLKMILKHIEEIFTLPDGRVELLQTAQSNLQRLGAIDADMYGPSNFLETFLSAQIQIEQMQRCATTQRSRVPLKESLAALVRNCLKLQHTFSGLNYGDILQVKQLRLRACALHLVLVVRDRSQSALGPCQMLLQTAGDISSFIKSNESDGEEQKPGSSSQPGQPPNAQPDSFTRTLLSKLDAITDPKPGRVFREILPLVQNAPPLALPPANDKIRRCVANILEPCPLQSQDNVIKVTAGLIAAVPFVAEIDNLLKSQKADMRIKIKYPDQHMHTVVPKMSDFKPIMTEQGEHETNVRLRTTILLSHSVWTEASLVEIQLCLAVRPGSELELCKPAKVLFAPKPVRRGI
;
A
#
# COMPACT_ATOMS: atom_id res chain seq x y z
N MET A 1 3.80 40.86 14.33
CA MET A 1 3.04 41.56 13.29
C MET A 1 1.83 40.73 12.93
N ALA A 2 0.68 41.06 13.52
CA ALA A 2 -0.61 40.49 13.15
C ALA A 2 -1.26 41.45 12.15
N VAL A 3 -1.59 40.96 10.96
CA VAL A 3 -2.52 41.64 10.05
C VAL A 3 -3.55 40.62 9.58
N ALA A 4 -4.79 40.94 9.88
CA ALA A 4 -6.00 40.20 9.56
C ALA A 4 -6.37 40.36 8.08
N ILE A 5 -6.83 39.27 7.46
CA ILE A 5 -7.61 39.32 6.22
C ILE A 5 -8.92 38.59 6.49
N LYS A 6 -10.01 39.38 6.62
CA LYS A 6 -11.39 38.91 6.55
C LYS A 6 -11.66 38.39 5.13
N LYS A 7 -12.11 37.14 4.99
CA LYS A 7 -12.77 36.65 3.77
C LYS A 7 -14.23 36.32 4.08
N SER A 8 -15.11 36.94 3.30
CA SER A 8 -16.55 36.73 3.22
C SER A 8 -16.87 35.33 2.67
N HIS A 9 -17.90 34.70 3.22
CA HIS A 9 -18.43 33.43 2.75
C HIS A 9 -19.11 33.57 1.37
N SER A 10 -18.65 32.80 0.38
CA SER A 10 -19.42 32.46 -0.82
C SER A 10 -19.28 30.95 -1.07
N ILE A 11 -20.39 30.24 -0.96
CA ILE A 11 -20.53 28.81 -1.21
C ILE A 11 -20.72 28.61 -2.71
N VAL A 12 -19.72 28.06 -3.42
CA VAL A 12 -19.82 27.14 -4.58
C VAL A 12 -18.40 26.59 -4.81
N GLU A 13 -18.15 25.32 -4.46
CA GLU A 13 -16.96 24.59 -4.95
C GLU A 13 -17.41 23.49 -5.91
N THR A 14 -16.99 23.61 -7.16
CA THR A 14 -17.09 22.62 -8.22
C THR A 14 -15.76 21.88 -8.36
N ILE A 15 -15.85 20.54 -8.40
CA ILE A 15 -14.96 19.57 -9.07
C ILE A 15 -13.45 19.73 -8.78
N GLY A 16 -12.96 18.94 -7.82
CA GLY A 16 -11.55 18.56 -7.71
C GLY A 16 -11.47 17.05 -7.49
N ASP A 17 -10.69 16.37 -8.32
CA ASP A 17 -10.23 15.00 -8.09
C ASP A 17 -9.47 14.94 -6.76
N GLY A 18 -9.90 14.08 -5.86
CA GLY A 18 -9.24 13.87 -4.58
C GLY A 18 -10.07 13.00 -3.66
N ALA A 19 -9.50 11.87 -3.26
CA ALA A 19 -10.01 11.04 -2.19
C ALA A 19 -10.43 11.91 -0.98
N LEU A 20 -11.58 11.57 -0.37
CA LEU A 20 -12.01 12.15 0.90
C LEU A 20 -10.84 12.12 1.90
N PRO A 21 -10.50 13.24 2.56
CA PRO A 21 -9.51 13.21 3.62
C PRO A 21 -10.01 12.31 4.76
N PRO A 22 -9.15 11.49 5.39
CA PRO A 22 -9.54 10.74 6.58
C PRO A 22 -10.02 11.74 7.64
N LYS A 23 -11.25 11.53 8.14
CA LYS A 23 -11.84 12.35 9.19
C LYS A 23 -10.83 12.52 10.32
N LYS A 24 -10.53 13.78 10.67
CA LYS A 24 -9.75 14.16 11.85
C LYS A 24 -10.35 13.47 13.08
N LEU A 25 -9.63 12.49 13.63
CA LEU A 25 -9.80 12.01 15.00
C LEU A 25 -9.57 13.21 15.94
N ARG A 26 -10.67 13.84 16.38
CA ARG A 26 -10.61 14.72 17.54
C ARG A 26 -10.39 13.82 18.76
N LEU A 27 -9.22 13.96 19.38
CA LEU A 27 -8.98 13.54 20.76
C LEU A 27 -10.12 14.05 21.64
N GLN A 28 -11.00 13.16 22.09
CA GLN A 28 -11.77 13.40 23.30
C GLN A 28 -10.85 13.06 24.48
N THR A 29 -10.43 14.12 25.14
CA THR A 29 -9.78 14.12 26.45
C THR A 29 -10.58 13.30 27.47
N LEU A 30 -9.87 12.41 28.16
CA LEU A 30 -10.30 11.76 29.40
C LEU A 30 -10.61 12.82 30.48
N ALA A 31 -11.88 13.10 30.71
CA ALA A 31 -12.42 13.54 32.00
C ALA A 31 -13.94 13.53 31.97
N ALA A 32 -14.55 12.99 33.03
CA ALA A 32 -15.98 13.00 33.36
C ALA A 32 -16.89 11.97 32.64
N ALA A 33 -16.95 10.75 33.18
CA ALA A 33 -18.19 9.98 33.31
C ALA A 33 -18.01 8.84 34.33
N ALA A 34 -17.69 9.20 35.58
CA ALA A 34 -17.87 8.33 36.74
C ALA A 34 -19.09 8.82 37.50
N ALA A 35 -20.30 8.47 37.03
CA ALA A 35 -21.55 8.42 37.80
C ALA A 35 -22.73 8.08 36.88
N ALA A 36 -23.56 7.14 37.32
CA ALA A 36 -24.88 6.72 36.80
C ALA A 36 -24.91 5.32 36.17
N ALA A 37 -24.82 4.29 37.01
CA ALA A 37 -25.15 2.92 36.67
C ALA A 37 -26.50 2.53 37.28
N THR A 38 -27.60 2.82 36.58
CA THR A 38 -28.90 2.17 36.76
C THR A 38 -29.70 2.31 35.46
N THR A 39 -29.78 1.27 34.61
CA THR A 39 -30.91 1.02 33.70
C THR A 39 -30.82 -0.35 33.00
N LYS A 40 -32.00 -0.84 32.60
CA LYS A 40 -32.45 -2.16 32.12
C LYS A 40 -31.72 -2.74 30.88
N PRO A 41 -31.88 -4.06 30.58
CA PRO A 41 -31.24 -4.70 29.41
C PRO A 41 -31.72 -4.09 28.09
N ALA A 42 -30.75 -3.73 27.24
CA ALA A 42 -30.97 -3.12 25.94
C ALA A 42 -31.47 -4.14 24.90
N VAL A 43 -32.50 -3.74 24.16
CA VAL A 43 -32.96 -4.33 22.89
C VAL A 43 -31.83 -4.17 21.85
N PRO A 44 -31.64 -5.09 20.88
CA PRO A 44 -30.64 -4.90 19.82
C PRO A 44 -30.79 -3.53 19.18
N GLU A 45 -29.77 -2.68 19.31
CA GLU A 45 -29.78 -1.32 18.76
C GLU A 45 -29.83 -1.39 17.23
N SER A 46 -30.93 -0.90 16.65
CA SER A 46 -31.06 -0.72 15.21
C SER A 46 -30.07 0.37 14.79
N LYS A 47 -29.19 0.05 13.84
CA LYS A 47 -28.06 0.93 13.49
C LYS A 47 -28.50 2.12 12.64
N LEU A 48 -29.67 2.02 12.02
CA LEU A 48 -30.37 3.10 11.36
C LEU A 48 -31.44 3.75 12.25
N GLN A 49 -31.37 3.59 13.59
CA GLN A 49 -32.31 4.24 14.54
C GLN A 49 -32.46 5.75 14.30
N VAL A 50 -31.41 6.43 13.83
CA VAL A 50 -31.46 7.86 13.52
C VAL A 50 -32.53 8.18 12.45
N LEU A 51 -32.84 7.24 11.55
CA LEU A 51 -33.90 7.38 10.53
C LEU A 51 -35.33 7.33 11.11
N THR A 52 -35.53 6.81 12.33
CA THR A 52 -36.85 6.87 13.00
C THR A 52 -37.29 8.31 13.30
N ARG A 53 -36.34 9.26 13.33
CA ARG A 53 -36.65 10.71 13.42
C ARG A 53 -37.46 11.22 12.22
N LEU A 54 -37.60 10.44 11.16
CA LEU A 54 -38.42 10.74 9.98
C LEU A 54 -39.88 10.29 10.11
N ASP A 55 -40.21 9.39 11.06
CA ASP A 55 -41.56 8.82 11.24
C ASP A 55 -42.67 9.88 11.49
N PRO A 56 -42.42 10.99 12.23
CA PRO A 56 -43.41 12.07 12.41
C PRO A 56 -43.84 12.73 11.10
N PHE A 57 -42.93 12.80 10.12
CA PHE A 57 -43.19 13.45 8.83
C PHE A 57 -43.95 12.54 7.86
N LEU A 58 -43.82 11.22 8.00
CA LEU A 58 -44.64 10.23 7.28
C LEU A 58 -46.09 10.25 7.77
N THR A 59 -46.28 10.22 9.09
CA THR A 59 -47.63 10.15 9.71
C THR A 59 -48.41 11.47 9.57
N SER A 60 -47.74 12.62 9.71
CA SER A 60 -48.38 13.93 9.52
C SER A 60 -48.86 14.13 8.08
N ALA A 61 -48.07 13.72 7.08
CA ALA A 61 -48.46 13.83 5.67
C ALA A 61 -49.63 12.91 5.29
N MET A 62 -49.67 11.68 5.82
CA MET A 62 -50.80 10.75 5.58
C MET A 62 -52.09 11.16 6.31
N ALA A 63 -51.99 11.76 7.51
CA ALA A 63 -53.15 12.28 8.23
C ALA A 63 -53.80 13.49 7.53
N VAL A 64 -53.00 14.37 6.92
CA VAL A 64 -53.51 15.50 6.12
C VAL A 64 -54.19 15.00 4.83
N ALA A 65 -53.68 13.94 4.21
CA ALA A 65 -54.31 13.31 3.04
C ALA A 65 -55.66 12.66 3.35
N ALA A 66 -55.83 12.08 4.55
CA ALA A 66 -57.09 11.48 4.97
C ALA A 66 -58.18 12.54 5.26
N VAL A 67 -57.81 13.67 5.86
CA VAL A 67 -58.76 14.75 6.22
C VAL A 67 -59.30 15.50 4.99
N ALA A 68 -58.52 15.61 3.91
CA ALA A 68 -58.98 16.22 2.66
C ALA A 68 -60.06 15.38 1.92
N SER A 69 -60.22 14.09 2.28
CA SER A 69 -61.16 13.17 1.62
C SER A 69 -62.52 13.03 2.32
N SER A 70 -62.73 13.67 3.49
CA SER A 70 -63.88 13.39 4.36
C SER A 70 -64.81 14.59 4.62
N GLY A 71 -65.05 15.45 3.62
CA GLY A 71 -65.93 16.62 3.78
C GLY A 71 -67.07 16.68 2.76
N MET A 72 -68.21 16.02 3.02
CA MET A 72 -69.57 16.47 2.63
C MET A 72 -70.67 15.68 3.37
N PRO A 73 -71.73 16.33 3.91
CA PRO A 73 -72.85 15.64 4.54
C PRO A 73 -74.02 15.36 3.58
N LEU A 74 -74.56 14.16 3.74
CA LEU A 74 -75.88 13.59 3.42
C LEU A 74 -76.94 14.44 2.66
N GLY A 75 -77.45 13.84 1.58
CA GLY A 75 -78.76 14.12 0.97
C GLY A 75 -79.30 12.89 0.23
N SER A 76 -80.52 12.48 0.59
CA SER A 76 -81.24 11.27 0.15
C SER A 76 -81.72 11.32 -1.30
N GLY A 77 -81.85 10.15 -1.95
CA GLY A 77 -82.56 10.04 -3.24
C GLY A 77 -82.34 8.70 -3.95
N SER A 78 -83.42 8.11 -4.42
CA SER A 78 -83.60 6.74 -4.89
C SER A 78 -83.09 6.41 -6.31
N SER A 79 -83.05 5.10 -6.57
CA SER A 79 -83.30 4.37 -7.84
C SER A 79 -82.21 4.24 -8.93
N SER A 80 -81.85 2.96 -9.12
CA SER A 80 -81.69 2.20 -10.38
C SER A 80 -80.57 2.50 -11.39
N ASN A 81 -79.88 1.40 -11.68
CA ASN A 81 -79.29 0.94 -12.94
C ASN A 81 -77.80 1.23 -13.23
N VAL A 82 -77.16 0.09 -13.47
CA VAL A 82 -75.78 -0.19 -13.89
C VAL A 82 -75.53 0.31 -15.31
N THR A 83 -74.40 0.95 -15.55
CA THR A 83 -73.47 0.66 -16.67
C THR A 83 -72.13 1.38 -16.45
N ALA A 84 -71.05 0.66 -16.73
CA ALA A 84 -69.68 0.99 -16.35
C ALA A 84 -69.07 2.11 -17.20
N ASN A 85 -68.42 3.07 -16.52
CA ASN A 85 -67.33 3.88 -17.07
C ASN A 85 -66.44 4.37 -15.92
N GLY A 86 -65.26 3.77 -15.75
CA GLY A 86 -64.30 4.11 -14.70
C GLY A 86 -63.21 5.06 -15.20
N GLY A 87 -63.48 6.36 -15.19
CA GLY A 87 -62.46 7.40 -15.29
C GLY A 87 -61.73 7.57 -13.97
N ILE A 88 -60.40 7.49 -13.98
CA ILE A 88 -59.54 7.76 -12.83
C ILE A 88 -59.58 9.27 -12.55
N ALA A 89 -60.16 9.65 -11.40
CA ALA A 89 -60.21 11.02 -10.92
C ALA A 89 -58.81 11.51 -10.50
N ALA A 90 -58.50 12.76 -10.85
CA ALA A 90 -57.28 13.47 -10.49
C ALA A 90 -57.20 13.66 -8.97
N ALA A 91 -56.12 13.14 -8.35
CA ALA A 91 -55.79 13.41 -6.96
C ALA A 91 -55.13 14.80 -6.84
N GLY A 92 -55.74 15.67 -6.03
CA GLY A 92 -55.25 17.02 -5.73
C GLY A 92 -53.95 16.99 -4.90
N THR A 93 -53.05 17.91 -5.23
CA THR A 93 -51.75 18.14 -4.60
C THR A 93 -51.93 18.71 -3.17
N ILE A 94 -51.28 18.10 -2.18
CA ILE A 94 -51.27 18.56 -0.79
C ILE A 94 -50.01 19.39 -0.56
N THR A 95 -50.18 20.68 -0.23
CA THR A 95 -49.07 21.59 0.08
C THR A 95 -48.63 21.42 1.54
N THR A 96 -47.41 20.93 1.78
CA THR A 96 -46.75 20.96 3.09
C THR A 96 -46.42 22.40 3.48
N SER A 97 -46.57 22.76 4.76
CA SER A 97 -46.29 24.13 5.20
C SER A 97 -44.78 24.45 5.14
N PRO A 98 -44.37 25.70 4.85
CA PRO A 98 -42.97 26.07 4.74
C PRO A 98 -42.17 25.89 6.04
N SER A 99 -42.83 25.95 7.21
CA SER A 99 -42.21 25.65 8.50
C SER A 99 -41.85 24.17 8.66
N GLN A 100 -42.76 23.26 8.30
CA GLN A 100 -42.52 21.81 8.33
C GLN A 100 -41.40 21.38 7.38
N THR A 101 -41.28 22.06 6.23
CA THR A 101 -40.23 21.77 5.23
C THR A 101 -38.84 22.11 5.79
N LYS A 102 -38.72 23.22 6.53
CA LYS A 102 -37.47 23.63 7.18
C LYS A 102 -37.07 22.69 8.33
N GLU A 103 -38.05 22.30 9.15
CA GLU A 103 -37.84 21.32 10.22
C GLU A 103 -37.39 19.95 9.68
N LEU A 104 -38.02 19.47 8.61
CA LEU A 104 -37.63 18.23 7.94
C LEU A 104 -36.20 18.33 7.38
N LEU A 105 -35.83 19.46 6.78
CA LEU A 105 -34.47 19.66 6.27
C LEU A 105 -33.42 19.64 7.39
N ASP A 106 -33.68 20.32 8.52
CA ASP A 106 -32.78 20.31 9.68
C ASP A 106 -32.60 18.89 10.25
N VAL A 107 -33.67 18.09 10.27
CA VAL A 107 -33.62 16.68 10.67
C VAL A 107 -32.81 15.86 9.67
N LEU A 108 -33.01 16.04 8.36
CA LEU A 108 -32.27 15.33 7.32
C LEU A 108 -30.77 15.64 7.35
N VAL A 109 -30.38 16.89 7.63
CA VAL A 109 -28.97 17.28 7.77
C VAL A 109 -28.36 16.58 8.98
N LYS A 110 -29.03 16.61 10.15
CA LYS A 110 -28.56 15.90 11.34
C LYS A 110 -28.44 14.39 11.12
N ILE A 111 -29.40 13.79 10.43
CA ILE A 111 -29.32 12.37 10.04
C ILE A 111 -28.09 12.14 9.17
N THR A 112 -27.84 12.98 8.16
CA THR A 112 -26.70 12.82 7.25
C THR A 112 -25.36 12.89 7.98
N ASP A 113 -25.26 13.71 9.04
CA ASP A 113 -24.04 13.84 9.85
C ASP A 113 -23.85 12.69 10.86
N GLU A 114 -24.95 12.12 11.37
CA GLU A 114 -24.96 11.08 12.43
C GLU A 114 -25.05 9.64 11.90
N ILE A 115 -25.54 9.43 10.68
CA ILE A 115 -25.83 8.09 10.14
C ILE A 115 -24.54 7.27 9.96
N SER A 116 -24.55 6.05 10.49
CA SER A 116 -23.53 5.03 10.25
C SER A 116 -24.15 3.89 9.47
N TYR A 117 -23.47 3.48 8.39
CA TYR A 117 -23.94 2.42 7.51
C TYR A 117 -23.27 1.06 7.78
N GLU A 118 -22.50 0.91 8.86
CA GLU A 118 -21.69 -0.28 9.12
C GLU A 118 -22.49 -1.49 9.65
N ASN A 119 -22.49 -2.59 8.87
CA ASN A 119 -23.13 -3.87 9.23
C ASN A 119 -24.63 -3.71 9.55
N VAL A 120 -25.36 -3.01 8.69
CA VAL A 120 -26.83 -2.84 8.77
C VAL A 120 -27.54 -4.11 8.26
N ALA A 121 -28.61 -4.51 8.92
CA ALA A 121 -29.41 -5.67 8.50
C ALA A 121 -30.20 -5.39 7.21
N ILE A 122 -30.41 -6.42 6.38
CA ILE A 122 -31.10 -6.28 5.08
C ILE A 122 -32.54 -5.78 5.24
N GLU A 123 -33.27 -6.28 6.24
CA GLU A 123 -34.65 -5.87 6.50
C GLU A 123 -34.73 -4.40 6.94
N GLU A 124 -33.75 -3.94 7.71
CA GLU A 124 -33.63 -2.55 8.15
C GLU A 124 -33.33 -1.61 6.95
N LEU A 125 -32.48 -2.05 6.00
CA LEU A 125 -32.22 -1.32 4.75
C LEU A 125 -33.47 -1.21 3.87
N LYS A 126 -34.25 -2.29 3.74
CA LYS A 126 -35.49 -2.29 2.95
C LYS A 126 -36.54 -1.35 3.56
N GLU A 127 -36.73 -1.41 4.88
CA GLU A 127 -37.67 -0.52 5.57
C GLU A 127 -37.24 0.96 5.44
N ALA A 128 -35.96 1.24 5.70
CA ALA A 128 -35.40 2.59 5.58
C ALA A 128 -35.51 3.16 4.17
N SER A 129 -35.17 2.37 3.14
CA SER A 129 -35.26 2.81 1.74
C SER A 129 -36.70 3.04 1.30
N ALA A 130 -37.65 2.20 1.73
CA ALA A 130 -39.07 2.41 1.46
C ALA A 130 -39.62 3.69 2.13
N LYS A 131 -39.21 3.97 3.38
CA LYS A 131 -39.58 5.21 4.09
C LYS A 131 -39.08 6.46 3.37
N ILE A 132 -37.81 6.46 2.97
CA ILE A 132 -37.20 7.59 2.22
C ILE A 132 -37.90 7.78 0.87
N PHE A 133 -38.20 6.68 0.16
CA PHE A 133 -38.93 6.72 -1.10
C PHE A 133 -40.34 7.33 -0.94
N GLN A 134 -41.10 6.90 0.07
CA GLN A 134 -42.42 7.46 0.37
C GLN A 134 -42.35 8.94 0.74
N LEU A 135 -41.40 9.34 1.60
CA LEU A 135 -41.20 10.74 1.96
C LEU A 135 -40.88 11.62 0.76
N TYR A 136 -40.11 11.11 -0.19
CA TYR A 136 -39.83 11.83 -1.43
C TYR A 136 -41.09 12.05 -2.25
N GLN A 137 -41.95 11.04 -2.39
CA GLN A 137 -43.19 11.13 -3.15
C GLN A 137 -44.21 12.10 -2.55
N LEU A 138 -44.16 12.30 -1.23
CA LEU A 138 -45.02 13.24 -0.50
C LEU A 138 -44.58 14.70 -0.65
N GLN A 139 -43.36 14.96 -1.14
CA GLN A 139 -42.91 16.33 -1.38
C GLN A 139 -43.57 16.91 -2.63
N ASP A 140 -44.09 18.12 -2.52
CA ASP A 140 -44.63 18.84 -3.67
C ASP A 140 -43.52 19.15 -4.69
N ARG A 141 -43.80 18.99 -5.98
CA ARG A 141 -42.80 19.13 -7.05
C ARG A 141 -42.38 20.59 -7.24
N GLU A 142 -43.26 21.52 -6.90
CA GLU A 142 -43.01 22.96 -6.96
C GLU A 142 -42.36 23.52 -5.67
N SER A 143 -42.25 22.67 -4.63
CA SER A 143 -41.59 23.04 -3.37
C SER A 143 -40.06 23.04 -3.45
N ASP A 144 -39.43 23.53 -2.38
CA ASP A 144 -37.98 23.62 -2.27
C ASP A 144 -37.28 22.29 -2.62
N THR A 145 -36.28 22.40 -3.49
CA THR A 145 -35.49 21.27 -3.99
C THR A 145 -34.59 20.64 -2.92
N SER A 146 -34.28 21.38 -1.84
CA SER A 146 -33.30 20.98 -0.81
C SER A 146 -33.65 19.65 -0.13
N VAL A 147 -34.93 19.45 0.22
CA VAL A 147 -35.40 18.22 0.89
C VAL A 147 -35.25 17.02 -0.05
N ARG A 148 -35.71 17.14 -1.30
CA ARG A 148 -35.61 16.09 -2.31
C ARG A 148 -34.15 15.70 -2.61
N VAL A 149 -33.26 16.68 -2.71
CA VAL A 149 -31.81 16.47 -2.88
C VAL A 149 -31.23 15.64 -1.73
N LYS A 150 -31.58 15.97 -0.49
CA LYS A 150 -31.10 15.24 0.69
C LYS A 150 -31.69 13.84 0.84
N LEU A 151 -32.96 13.65 0.48
CA LEU A 151 -33.58 12.32 0.44
C LEU A 151 -32.89 11.40 -0.58
N LEU A 152 -32.55 11.91 -1.78
CA LEU A 152 -31.78 11.14 -2.75
C LEU A 152 -30.36 10.82 -2.25
N GLU A 153 -29.73 11.74 -1.52
CA GLU A 153 -28.42 11.49 -0.91
C GLU A 153 -28.46 10.38 0.14
N LEU A 154 -29.47 10.37 1.03
CA LEU A 154 -29.64 9.29 2.00
C LEU A 154 -29.93 7.95 1.30
N LEU A 155 -30.79 7.96 0.28
CA LEU A 155 -31.09 6.76 -0.50
C LEU A 155 -29.84 6.21 -1.21
N SER A 156 -28.97 7.10 -1.71
CA SER A 156 -27.67 6.73 -2.29
C SER A 156 -26.75 6.09 -1.26
N GLY A 157 -26.69 6.62 -0.03
CA GLY A 157 -25.90 6.05 1.06
C GLY A 157 -26.31 4.62 1.39
N LEU A 158 -27.62 4.35 1.44
CA LEU A 158 -28.15 2.99 1.62
C LEU A 158 -27.79 2.07 0.44
N GLY A 159 -27.82 2.58 -0.78
CA GLY A 159 -27.42 1.84 -1.99
C GLY A 159 -25.95 1.41 -1.97
N CYS A 160 -25.05 2.30 -1.55
CA CYS A 160 -23.61 2.02 -1.47
C CYS A 160 -23.27 0.89 -0.50
N GLU A 161 -24.11 0.63 0.50
CA GLU A 161 -23.83 -0.28 1.62
C GLU A 161 -24.66 -1.57 1.56
N CYS A 162 -25.40 -1.77 0.47
CA CYS A 162 -26.11 -3.01 0.20
C CYS A 162 -25.14 -4.21 0.11
N THR A 163 -25.56 -5.36 0.64
CA THR A 163 -24.78 -6.62 0.56
C THR A 163 -25.41 -7.64 -0.38
N THR A 164 -26.63 -7.40 -0.85
CA THR A 164 -27.38 -8.31 -1.73
C THR A 164 -27.78 -7.65 -3.04
N GLU A 165 -27.81 -8.44 -4.11
CA GLU A 165 -28.30 -8.05 -5.43
C GLU A 165 -29.74 -7.51 -5.38
N LEU A 166 -30.63 -8.22 -4.66
CA LEU A 166 -32.04 -7.86 -4.55
C LEU A 166 -32.20 -6.47 -3.92
N SER A 167 -31.55 -6.19 -2.79
CA SER A 167 -31.69 -4.89 -2.11
C SER A 167 -31.19 -3.73 -2.97
N LEU A 168 -30.07 -3.93 -3.66
CA LEU A 168 -29.50 -2.91 -4.55
C LEU A 168 -30.42 -2.64 -5.75
N SER A 169 -30.96 -3.69 -6.36
CA SER A 169 -31.87 -3.58 -7.51
C SER A 169 -33.12 -2.78 -7.15
N HIS A 170 -33.72 -3.03 -5.97
CA HIS A 170 -34.89 -2.26 -5.50
C HIS A 170 -34.58 -0.77 -5.30
N ILE A 171 -33.40 -0.43 -4.78
CA ILE A 171 -32.99 0.98 -4.62
C ILE A 171 -32.80 1.64 -5.98
N ILE A 172 -32.21 0.93 -6.95
CA ILE A 172 -32.08 1.44 -8.32
C ILE A 172 -33.44 1.64 -8.99
N ASP A 173 -34.41 0.75 -8.78
CA ASP A 173 -35.79 0.93 -9.24
C ASP A 173 -36.42 2.20 -8.67
N TYR A 174 -36.22 2.47 -7.37
CA TYR A 174 -36.66 3.73 -6.76
C TYR A 174 -36.01 4.94 -7.43
N PHE A 175 -34.70 4.93 -7.68
CA PHE A 175 -34.05 6.01 -8.42
C PHE A 175 -34.63 6.18 -9.83
N ILE A 176 -34.79 5.09 -10.60
CA ILE A 176 -35.34 5.15 -11.97
C ILE A 176 -36.77 5.73 -11.94
N TYR A 177 -37.60 5.28 -11.01
CA TYR A 177 -38.97 5.77 -10.86
C TYR A 177 -39.03 7.25 -10.50
N LEU A 178 -38.25 7.67 -9.49
CA LEU A 178 -38.26 9.06 -9.01
C LEU A 178 -37.73 10.02 -10.07
N LEU A 179 -36.60 9.68 -10.71
CA LEU A 179 -35.94 10.57 -11.66
C LEU A 179 -36.68 10.70 -12.99
N ARG A 180 -37.43 9.67 -13.44
CA ARG A 180 -38.29 9.79 -14.63
C ARG A 180 -39.45 10.77 -14.45
N LYS A 181 -39.89 10.98 -13.20
CA LYS A 181 -41.03 11.85 -12.86
C LYS A 181 -40.59 13.26 -12.43
N GLU A 182 -39.30 13.49 -12.27
CA GLU A 182 -38.74 14.73 -11.77
C GLU A 182 -38.56 15.76 -12.89
N THR A 183 -38.88 17.02 -12.61
CA THR A 183 -38.78 18.14 -13.57
C THR A 183 -37.66 19.11 -13.20
N SER A 184 -37.29 19.18 -11.92
CA SER A 184 -36.27 20.09 -11.43
C SER A 184 -34.87 19.65 -11.83
N GLN A 185 -34.16 20.50 -12.55
CA GLN A 185 -32.80 20.21 -13.02
C GLN A 185 -31.79 20.02 -11.87
N LYS A 186 -31.96 20.75 -10.75
CA LYS A 186 -31.09 20.59 -9.58
C LYS A 186 -31.23 19.19 -8.96
N VAL A 187 -32.46 18.69 -8.90
CA VAL A 187 -32.77 17.38 -8.31
C VAL A 187 -32.35 16.25 -9.26
N LEU A 188 -32.56 16.41 -10.57
CA LEU A 188 -32.06 15.49 -11.59
C LEU A 188 -30.52 15.39 -11.58
N ALA A 189 -29.83 16.53 -11.51
CA ALA A 189 -28.37 16.54 -11.38
C ALA A 189 -27.91 15.79 -10.13
N GLN A 190 -28.53 16.02 -8.97
CA GLN A 190 -28.22 15.28 -7.75
C GLN A 190 -28.50 13.78 -7.91
N GLY A 191 -29.65 13.41 -8.46
CA GLY A 191 -30.01 12.02 -8.69
C GLY A 191 -29.00 11.28 -9.57
N MET A 192 -28.51 11.91 -10.63
CA MET A 192 -27.45 11.35 -11.47
C MET A 192 -26.13 11.20 -10.69
N MET A 193 -25.77 12.16 -9.85
CA MET A 193 -24.59 12.04 -8.98
C MET A 193 -24.73 10.89 -7.96
N CYS A 194 -25.91 10.73 -7.36
CA CYS A 194 -26.22 9.62 -6.47
C CYS A 194 -26.09 8.26 -7.18
N LEU A 195 -26.65 8.12 -8.38
CA LEU A 195 -26.49 6.91 -9.20
C LEU A 195 -25.01 6.65 -9.51
N TYR A 196 -24.25 7.68 -9.89
CA TYR A 196 -22.81 7.55 -10.13
C TYR A 196 -22.04 7.05 -8.89
N ARG A 197 -22.33 7.58 -7.70
CA ARG A 197 -21.72 7.12 -6.43
C ARG A 197 -21.99 5.64 -6.16
N ILE A 198 -23.23 5.18 -6.36
CA ILE A 198 -23.58 3.74 -6.25
C ILE A 198 -22.73 2.93 -7.24
N GLY A 199 -22.66 3.39 -8.50
CA GLY A 199 -21.85 2.73 -9.53
C GLY A 199 -20.36 2.68 -9.19
N GLN A 200 -19.78 3.72 -8.57
CA GLN A 200 -18.39 3.71 -8.11
C GLN A 200 -18.15 2.63 -7.07
N ARG A 201 -19.01 2.56 -6.04
CA ARG A 201 -18.88 1.57 -4.96
C ARG A 201 -19.00 0.13 -5.45
N GLU A 202 -19.86 -0.12 -6.43
CA GLU A 202 -19.95 -1.42 -7.10
C GLU A 202 -18.64 -1.87 -7.77
N ARG A 203 -17.72 -0.95 -8.16
CA ARG A 203 -16.40 -1.33 -8.72
C ARG A 203 -15.47 -1.89 -7.67
N GLU A 204 -15.54 -1.31 -6.48
CA GLU A 204 -14.61 -1.61 -5.38
C GLU A 204 -14.93 -2.98 -4.77
N ARG A 205 -16.13 -3.50 -5.04
CA ARG A 205 -16.54 -4.84 -4.66
C ARG A 205 -15.84 -5.90 -5.50
N GLN A 206 -15.49 -7.01 -4.85
CA GLN A 206 -14.89 -8.17 -5.52
C GLN A 206 -15.84 -8.85 -6.52
N ARG A 207 -17.16 -8.76 -6.30
CA ARG A 207 -18.20 -9.29 -7.18
C ARG A 207 -19.25 -8.20 -7.45
N PRO A 208 -19.61 -7.94 -8.72
CA PRO A 208 -20.67 -6.99 -9.04
C PRO A 208 -22.03 -7.55 -8.59
N LEU A 209 -22.79 -6.75 -7.85
CA LEU A 209 -24.11 -7.15 -7.36
C LEU A 209 -25.21 -6.76 -8.35
N LEU A 210 -25.01 -5.69 -9.12
CA LEU A 210 -26.05 -5.17 -10.01
C LEU A 210 -26.12 -5.95 -11.35
N PRO A 211 -27.29 -6.49 -11.73
CA PRO A 211 -27.45 -7.20 -13.00
C PRO A 211 -27.24 -6.31 -14.21
N LEU A 212 -26.82 -6.91 -15.32
CA LEU A 212 -26.52 -6.18 -16.56
C LEU A 212 -27.73 -5.41 -17.10
N SER A 213 -28.95 -5.93 -16.93
CA SER A 213 -30.19 -5.25 -17.32
C SER A 213 -30.35 -3.90 -16.63
N TYR A 214 -30.11 -3.81 -15.32
CA TYR A 214 -30.17 -2.55 -14.57
C TYR A 214 -29.09 -1.57 -15.01
N ASN A 215 -27.88 -2.06 -15.32
CA ASN A 215 -26.82 -1.25 -15.91
C ASN A 215 -27.28 -0.57 -17.21
N THR A 216 -27.94 -1.32 -18.12
CA THR A 216 -28.48 -0.76 -19.37
C THR A 216 -29.59 0.28 -19.12
N GLN A 217 -30.48 0.03 -18.15
CA GLN A 217 -31.59 0.92 -17.84
C GLN A 217 -31.10 2.26 -17.26
N VAL A 218 -30.14 2.21 -16.33
CA VAL A 218 -29.53 3.41 -15.73
C VAL A 218 -28.76 4.21 -16.79
N ALA A 219 -28.00 3.53 -17.66
CA ALA A 219 -27.31 4.19 -18.77
C ALA A 219 -28.30 4.85 -19.75
N HIS A 220 -29.44 4.21 -20.05
CA HIS A 220 -30.47 4.78 -20.91
C HIS A 220 -31.14 6.00 -20.26
N LEU A 221 -31.43 5.93 -18.96
CA LEU A 221 -31.97 7.08 -18.22
C LEU A 221 -31.00 8.27 -18.28
N ALA A 222 -29.72 8.04 -18.05
CA ALA A 222 -28.70 9.09 -18.15
C ALA A 222 -28.59 9.67 -19.57
N LYS A 223 -28.70 8.83 -20.60
CA LYS A 223 -28.73 9.27 -22.01
C LYS A 223 -29.88 10.23 -22.32
N GLU A 224 -31.06 10.02 -21.73
CA GLU A 224 -32.19 10.95 -21.87
C GLU A 224 -31.86 12.32 -21.25
N GLN A 225 -31.18 12.31 -20.11
CA GLN A 225 -30.78 13.52 -19.38
C GLN A 225 -29.66 14.33 -20.06
N LEU A 226 -28.96 13.79 -21.07
CA LEU A 226 -28.01 14.56 -21.88
C LEU A 226 -28.68 15.71 -22.66
N ARG A 227 -29.98 15.59 -22.96
CA ARG A 227 -30.76 16.64 -23.65
C ARG A 227 -31.29 17.71 -22.70
N SER A 228 -31.01 17.60 -21.40
CA SER A 228 -31.43 18.61 -20.43
C SER A 228 -30.82 19.98 -20.73
N GLY A 229 -31.53 21.05 -20.38
CA GLY A 229 -31.03 22.42 -20.51
C GLY A 229 -30.00 22.82 -19.45
N SER A 230 -29.66 21.93 -18.51
CA SER A 230 -28.71 22.21 -17.42
C SER A 230 -27.38 21.51 -17.65
N THR A 231 -26.30 22.29 -17.66
CA THR A 231 -24.93 21.77 -17.79
C THR A 231 -24.55 20.82 -16.65
N HIS A 232 -25.05 21.04 -15.43
CA HIS A 232 -24.81 20.15 -14.28
C HIS A 232 -25.46 18.77 -14.46
N THR A 233 -26.72 18.74 -14.92
CA THR A 233 -27.42 17.49 -15.22
C THR A 233 -26.71 16.74 -16.34
N GLN A 234 -26.30 17.43 -17.41
CA GLN A 234 -25.53 16.86 -18.52
C GLN A 234 -24.22 16.23 -18.04
N LYS A 235 -23.42 16.96 -17.25
CA LYS A 235 -22.15 16.45 -16.70
C LYS A 235 -22.36 15.18 -15.89
N ASN A 236 -23.30 15.19 -14.95
CA ASN A 236 -23.54 14.03 -14.09
C ASN A 236 -24.12 12.84 -14.89
N ALA A 237 -24.95 13.11 -15.91
CA ALA A 237 -25.43 12.07 -16.82
C ALA A 237 -24.28 11.39 -17.59
N MET A 238 -23.29 12.15 -18.06
CA MET A 238 -22.10 11.59 -18.72
C MET A 238 -21.29 10.69 -17.79
N LEU A 239 -21.12 11.07 -16.52
CA LEU A 239 -20.49 10.21 -15.50
C LEU A 239 -21.24 8.88 -15.34
N VAL A 240 -22.57 8.94 -15.23
CA VAL A 240 -23.42 7.75 -15.11
C VAL A 240 -23.28 6.87 -16.36
N ILE A 241 -23.30 7.43 -17.56
CA ILE A 241 -23.08 6.67 -18.81
C ILE A 241 -21.71 5.99 -18.78
N GLY A 242 -20.65 6.74 -18.46
CA GLY A 242 -19.29 6.20 -18.37
C GLY A 242 -19.20 5.01 -17.40
N ARG A 243 -19.99 5.02 -16.32
CA ARG A 243 -19.94 4.00 -15.26
C ARG A 243 -20.88 2.80 -15.46
N PHE A 244 -22.08 3.01 -15.99
CA PHE A 244 -23.11 1.98 -16.11
C PHE A 244 -23.25 1.39 -17.51
N ALA A 245 -22.82 2.09 -18.58
CA ALA A 245 -22.98 1.55 -19.94
C ALA A 245 -22.24 0.23 -20.11
N THR A 246 -22.82 -0.72 -20.83
CA THR A 246 -22.14 -1.98 -21.20
C THR A 246 -21.17 -1.74 -22.36
N CYS A 247 -20.18 -2.62 -22.57
CA CYS A 247 -19.20 -2.44 -23.64
C CYS A 247 -19.87 -2.34 -25.02
N MET A 248 -20.82 -3.24 -25.30
CA MET A 248 -21.56 -3.28 -26.57
C MET A 248 -22.38 -2.01 -26.83
N GLU A 249 -23.04 -1.47 -25.80
CA GLU A 249 -23.82 -0.23 -25.93
C GLU A 249 -22.93 1.01 -25.98
N GLY A 250 -21.80 0.98 -25.24
CA GLY A 250 -20.74 1.98 -25.28
C GLY A 250 -20.37 2.30 -26.71
N GLU A 251 -20.00 1.26 -27.46
CA GLU A 251 -19.58 1.36 -28.86
C GLU A 251 -20.71 1.83 -29.80
N ARG A 252 -21.90 1.21 -29.71
CA ARG A 252 -22.98 1.46 -30.67
C ARG A 252 -23.70 2.78 -30.45
N HIS A 253 -23.84 3.21 -29.20
CA HIS A 253 -24.80 4.28 -28.85
C HIS A 253 -24.17 5.45 -28.12
N TYR A 254 -23.17 5.24 -27.27
CA TYR A 254 -22.71 6.29 -26.35
C TYR A 254 -21.46 7.03 -26.84
N VAL A 255 -20.48 6.34 -27.43
CA VAL A 255 -19.22 6.96 -27.85
C VAL A 255 -19.43 8.14 -28.81
N ARG A 256 -20.21 7.95 -29.88
CA ARG A 256 -20.51 9.05 -30.83
C ARG A 256 -21.31 10.20 -30.20
N LYS A 257 -22.21 9.89 -29.26
CA LYS A 257 -23.01 10.90 -28.56
C LYS A 257 -22.15 11.73 -27.61
N LEU A 258 -21.29 11.09 -26.82
CA LEU A 258 -20.38 11.79 -25.92
C LEU A 258 -19.37 12.63 -26.70
N ALA A 259 -18.86 12.11 -27.83
CA ALA A 259 -17.95 12.83 -28.70
C ALA A 259 -18.52 14.13 -29.29
N PHE A 260 -19.85 14.24 -29.42
CA PHE A 260 -20.51 15.49 -29.83
C PHE A 260 -20.38 16.59 -28.78
N TYR A 261 -20.34 16.24 -27.49
CA TYR A 261 -20.24 17.21 -26.40
C TYR A 261 -18.81 17.69 -26.13
N ILE A 262 -17.81 17.15 -26.83
CA ILE A 262 -16.44 17.72 -26.84
C ILE A 262 -16.45 19.14 -27.41
N ASP A 263 -17.38 19.43 -28.32
CA ASP A 263 -17.49 20.74 -28.98
C ASP A 263 -18.48 21.68 -28.24
N SER A 264 -18.83 21.37 -26.99
CA SER A 264 -19.79 22.15 -26.18
C SER A 264 -19.22 23.51 -25.78
N GLN A 265 -20.09 24.52 -25.63
CA GLN A 265 -19.68 25.85 -25.15
C GLN A 265 -19.17 25.85 -23.71
N ASP A 266 -19.77 25.02 -22.83
CA ASP A 266 -19.38 24.91 -21.42
C ASP A 266 -18.14 24.00 -21.27
N SER A 267 -17.08 24.53 -20.67
CA SER A 267 -15.82 23.79 -20.48
C SER A 267 -15.98 22.56 -19.57
N GLY A 268 -16.83 22.64 -18.54
CA GLY A 268 -17.12 21.51 -17.68
C GLY A 268 -17.79 20.36 -18.43
N VAL A 269 -18.70 20.66 -19.36
CA VAL A 269 -19.32 19.65 -20.23
C VAL A 269 -18.29 19.02 -21.15
N ARG A 270 -17.37 19.80 -21.73
CA ARG A 270 -16.27 19.28 -22.57
C ARG A 270 -15.36 18.32 -21.79
N THR A 271 -14.87 18.75 -20.63
CA THR A 271 -14.06 17.91 -19.73
C THR A 271 -14.77 16.61 -19.39
N GLN A 272 -16.05 16.71 -19.03
CA GLN A 272 -16.81 15.55 -18.59
C GLN A 272 -17.13 14.58 -19.73
N ALA A 273 -17.31 15.08 -20.96
CA ALA A 273 -17.47 14.26 -22.15
C ALA A 273 -16.20 13.46 -22.45
N LEU A 274 -15.03 14.11 -22.39
CA LEU A 274 -13.72 13.45 -22.55
C LEU A 274 -13.49 12.38 -21.47
N HIS A 275 -13.77 12.73 -20.22
CA HIS A 275 -13.65 11.80 -19.09
C HIS A 275 -14.57 10.57 -19.23
N ALA A 276 -15.81 10.77 -19.66
CA ALA A 276 -16.75 9.68 -19.88
C ALA A 276 -16.30 8.76 -21.03
N LEU A 277 -15.75 9.31 -22.12
CA LEU A 277 -15.16 8.53 -23.21
C LEU A 277 -13.97 7.70 -22.74
N LEU A 278 -13.06 8.29 -21.96
CA LEU A 278 -11.94 7.58 -21.35
C LEU A 278 -12.42 6.43 -20.47
N THR A 279 -13.39 6.69 -19.59
CA THR A 279 -13.97 5.67 -18.72
C THR A 279 -14.58 4.50 -19.51
N LEU A 280 -15.29 4.79 -20.61
CA LEU A 280 -15.81 3.73 -21.50
C LEU A 280 -14.67 2.92 -22.13
N GLY A 281 -13.60 3.58 -22.55
CA GLY A 281 -12.41 2.96 -23.14
C GLY A 281 -11.61 2.11 -22.16
N GLU A 282 -11.48 2.53 -20.90
CA GLU A 282 -10.85 1.76 -19.82
C GLU A 282 -11.69 0.52 -19.46
N ARG A 283 -13.01 0.58 -19.64
CA ARG A 283 -13.94 -0.54 -19.44
C ARG A 283 -14.02 -1.49 -20.64
N GLY A 284 -13.23 -1.24 -21.69
CA GLY A 284 -13.12 -2.12 -22.86
C GLY A 284 -14.02 -1.76 -24.05
N SER A 285 -14.70 -0.60 -24.03
CA SER A 285 -15.43 -0.13 -25.21
C SER A 285 -14.45 0.35 -26.29
N HIS A 286 -14.67 -0.04 -27.55
CA HIS A 286 -13.86 0.41 -28.67
C HIS A 286 -14.03 1.92 -28.95
N LEU A 287 -12.98 2.71 -28.70
CA LEU A 287 -12.91 4.12 -29.07
C LEU A 287 -12.38 4.25 -30.51
N PRO A 288 -13.14 4.83 -31.46
CA PRO A 288 -12.74 4.91 -32.86
C PRO A 288 -11.63 5.94 -33.08
N ALA A 289 -10.68 5.62 -33.97
CA ALA A 289 -9.54 6.45 -34.35
C ALA A 289 -9.93 7.88 -34.81
N VAL A 290 -11.13 8.05 -35.39
CA VAL A 290 -11.65 9.37 -35.84
C VAL A 290 -11.73 10.41 -34.71
N LEU A 291 -11.81 9.97 -33.45
CA LEU A 291 -11.80 10.87 -32.29
C LEU A 291 -10.46 11.57 -32.08
N TYR A 292 -9.38 11.05 -32.65
CA TYR A 292 -8.02 11.57 -32.44
C TYR A 292 -7.91 13.04 -32.83
N LYS A 293 -8.42 13.44 -34.00
CA LYS A 293 -8.37 14.82 -34.47
C LYS A 293 -9.08 15.77 -33.49
N ARG A 294 -10.27 15.40 -33.03
CA ARG A 294 -11.04 16.17 -32.04
C ARG A 294 -10.34 16.25 -30.69
N ALA A 295 -9.71 15.16 -30.25
CA ALA A 295 -8.94 15.15 -29.01
C ALA A 295 -7.73 16.09 -29.09
N VAL A 296 -7.02 16.12 -30.23
CA VAL A 296 -5.90 17.05 -30.47
C VAL A 296 -6.36 18.51 -30.52
N GLU A 297 -7.53 18.79 -31.10
CA GLU A 297 -8.13 20.14 -31.05
C GLU A 297 -8.47 20.54 -29.61
N ALA A 298 -9.04 19.64 -28.82
CA ALA A 298 -9.35 19.87 -27.40
C ALA A 298 -8.11 20.06 -26.51
N MET A 299 -6.92 19.63 -26.93
CA MET A 299 -5.67 19.96 -26.24
C MET A 299 -5.30 21.44 -26.31
N LYS A 300 -5.91 22.22 -27.21
CA LYS A 300 -5.67 23.67 -27.35
C LYS A 300 -6.70 24.51 -26.61
N ASP A 301 -7.51 23.89 -25.75
CA ASP A 301 -8.57 24.57 -25.01
C ASP A 301 -8.00 25.56 -23.98
N ASP A 302 -8.69 26.68 -23.76
CA ASP A 302 -8.29 27.69 -22.79
C ASP A 302 -8.29 27.13 -21.35
N TYR A 303 -9.15 26.13 -21.07
CA TYR A 303 -9.32 25.56 -19.74
C TYR A 303 -8.43 24.34 -19.50
N GLU A 304 -7.66 24.40 -18.41
CA GLU A 304 -6.75 23.34 -17.97
C GLU A 304 -7.40 21.96 -17.86
N CYS A 305 -8.61 21.89 -17.26
CA CYS A 305 -9.28 20.61 -17.04
C CYS A 305 -9.68 19.90 -18.35
N VAL A 306 -9.98 20.66 -19.40
CA VAL A 306 -10.28 20.10 -20.73
C VAL A 306 -9.00 19.57 -21.37
N ARG A 307 -7.92 20.38 -21.38
CA ARG A 307 -6.62 19.98 -21.93
C ARG A 307 -6.07 18.71 -21.27
N LYS A 308 -6.20 18.61 -19.95
CA LYS A 308 -5.78 17.44 -19.15
C LYS A 308 -6.48 16.15 -19.61
N GLU A 309 -7.81 16.14 -19.71
CA GLU A 309 -8.54 14.95 -20.17
C GLU A 309 -8.35 14.71 -21.68
N ALA A 310 -8.16 15.76 -22.49
CA ALA A 310 -7.86 15.64 -23.91
C ALA A 310 -6.51 14.96 -24.14
N LEU A 311 -5.47 15.33 -23.37
CA LEU A 311 -4.14 14.72 -23.40
C LEU A 311 -4.21 13.21 -23.11
N ARG A 312 -4.97 12.80 -22.07
CA ARG A 312 -5.21 11.37 -21.77
C ARG A 312 -5.89 10.64 -22.92
N LEU A 313 -6.86 11.28 -23.59
CA LEU A 313 -7.57 10.69 -24.71
C LEU A 313 -6.66 10.52 -25.93
N VAL A 314 -5.83 11.53 -26.23
CA VAL A 314 -4.79 11.46 -27.28
C VAL A 314 -3.83 10.30 -27.02
N TYR A 315 -3.31 10.18 -25.80
CA TYR A 315 -2.47 9.04 -25.39
C TYR A 315 -3.19 7.70 -25.59
N THR A 316 -4.42 7.57 -25.07
CA THR A 316 -5.20 6.33 -25.11
C THR A 316 -5.51 5.88 -26.54
N LEU A 317 -5.82 6.82 -27.44
CA LEU A 317 -6.06 6.51 -28.85
C LEU A 317 -4.76 6.10 -29.56
N GLY A 318 -3.64 6.77 -29.27
CA GLY A 318 -2.33 6.45 -29.83
C GLY A 318 -1.83 5.05 -29.49
N ILE A 319 -1.98 4.62 -28.23
CA ILE A 319 -1.59 3.26 -27.81
C ILE A 319 -2.54 2.16 -28.33
N ARG A 320 -3.81 2.50 -28.60
CA ARG A 320 -4.83 1.54 -29.02
C ARG A 320 -4.87 1.33 -30.52
N HIS A 321 -4.49 2.33 -31.29
CA HIS A 321 -4.45 2.30 -32.76
C HIS A 321 -3.06 2.66 -33.29
N PRO A 322 -1.99 1.95 -32.90
CA PRO A 322 -0.62 2.38 -33.17
C PRO A 322 -0.33 2.50 -34.68
N ASP A 323 -0.84 1.57 -35.49
CA ASP A 323 -0.59 1.50 -36.93
C ASP A 323 -1.57 2.33 -37.78
N TYR A 324 -2.56 2.98 -37.15
CA TYR A 324 -3.51 3.81 -37.90
C TYR A 324 -2.81 5.04 -38.47
N ILE A 325 -3.00 5.32 -39.75
CA ILE A 325 -2.35 6.44 -40.43
C ILE A 325 -3.19 7.71 -40.29
N VAL A 326 -2.58 8.77 -39.76
CA VAL A 326 -3.18 10.10 -39.64
C VAL A 326 -2.70 10.97 -40.80
N ALA A 327 -3.65 11.41 -41.63
CA ALA A 327 -3.37 12.31 -42.74
C ALA A 327 -2.95 13.69 -42.23
N SER A 328 -1.82 14.21 -42.74
CA SER A 328 -1.33 15.54 -42.40
C SER A 328 -1.99 16.63 -43.25
N GLU A 329 -2.45 17.72 -42.63
CA GLU A 329 -3.06 18.87 -43.33
C GLU A 329 -2.02 19.75 -44.06
N ARG A 330 -0.72 19.59 -43.76
CA ARG A 330 0.35 20.46 -44.25
C ARG A 330 1.46 19.69 -44.94
N GLN A 331 1.22 19.08 -46.11
CA GLN A 331 2.25 18.49 -47.01
C GLN A 331 3.34 17.59 -46.38
N HIS A 332 3.17 17.16 -45.13
CA HIS A 332 4.06 16.25 -44.43
C HIS A 332 3.50 14.84 -44.58
N GLU A 333 4.41 13.88 -44.63
CA GLU A 333 4.10 12.47 -44.84
C GLU A 333 3.04 11.95 -43.86
N ASP A 334 2.25 11.00 -44.35
CA ASP A 334 1.30 10.21 -43.59
C ASP A 334 2.02 9.57 -42.38
N MET A 335 1.56 9.89 -41.17
CA MET A 335 2.23 9.48 -39.92
C MET A 335 1.37 8.46 -39.16
N ARG A 336 2.03 7.48 -38.53
CA ARG A 336 1.35 6.54 -37.62
C ARG A 336 0.77 7.29 -36.41
N MET A 337 -0.42 6.91 -35.97
CA MET A 337 -1.13 7.60 -34.89
C MET A 337 -0.34 7.59 -33.59
N ILE A 338 0.42 6.54 -33.30
CA ILE A 338 1.28 6.52 -32.11
C ILE A 338 2.38 7.59 -32.17
N ASP A 339 3.02 7.79 -33.32
CA ASP A 339 4.07 8.79 -33.51
C ASP A 339 3.48 10.21 -33.47
N ALA A 340 2.29 10.38 -34.05
CA ALA A 340 1.53 11.61 -33.99
C ALA A 340 1.12 11.95 -32.54
N ALA A 341 0.56 10.98 -31.83
CA ALA A 341 0.16 11.11 -30.42
C ALA A 341 1.37 11.41 -29.54
N PHE A 342 2.48 10.70 -29.76
CA PHE A 342 3.72 10.91 -29.01
C PHE A 342 4.22 12.34 -29.16
N SER A 343 4.23 12.88 -30.38
CA SER A 343 4.58 14.28 -30.63
C SER A 343 3.69 15.27 -29.88
N LYS A 344 2.38 14.99 -29.80
CA LYS A 344 1.43 15.84 -29.05
C LYS A 344 1.60 15.74 -27.53
N VAL A 345 1.92 14.56 -27.02
CA VAL A 345 2.27 14.39 -25.60
C VAL A 345 3.59 15.12 -25.28
N CYS A 346 4.57 15.08 -26.18
CA CYS A 346 5.81 15.85 -26.06
C CYS A 346 5.55 17.36 -26.06
N GLU A 347 4.68 17.88 -26.94
CA GLU A 347 4.28 19.31 -26.93
C GLU A 347 3.66 19.72 -25.58
N ALA A 348 2.87 18.83 -24.96
CA ALA A 348 2.23 19.09 -23.67
C ALA A 348 3.20 19.16 -22.48
N LEU A 349 4.46 18.72 -22.63
CA LEU A 349 5.50 18.99 -21.63
C LEU A 349 5.85 20.47 -21.51
N CYS A 350 5.50 21.29 -22.50
CA CYS A 350 5.70 22.74 -22.45
C CYS A 350 4.41 23.50 -22.11
N ASP A 351 3.39 22.83 -21.55
CA ASP A 351 2.16 23.50 -21.11
C ASP A 351 2.43 24.48 -19.95
N LEU A 352 1.57 25.50 -19.87
CA LEU A 352 1.57 26.49 -18.80
C LEU A 352 1.18 25.89 -17.44
N SER A 353 0.34 24.84 -17.43
CA SER A 353 -0.04 24.14 -16.20
C SER A 353 0.95 23.05 -15.84
N LEU A 354 1.49 23.13 -14.62
CA LEU A 354 2.26 22.08 -13.96
C LEU A 354 1.55 20.72 -14.04
N GLN A 355 0.24 20.65 -13.80
CA GLN A 355 -0.47 19.37 -13.75
C GLN A 355 -0.48 18.66 -15.10
N ILE A 356 -0.56 19.44 -16.19
CA ILE A 356 -0.51 18.90 -17.56
C ILE A 356 0.91 18.48 -17.90
N ARG A 357 1.94 19.26 -17.52
CA ARG A 357 3.35 18.88 -17.71
C ARG A 357 3.69 17.56 -17.01
N VAL A 358 3.28 17.40 -15.75
CA VAL A 358 3.48 16.16 -14.98
C VAL A 358 2.77 15.00 -15.67
N GLN A 359 1.51 15.17 -16.04
CA GLN A 359 0.76 14.12 -16.72
C GLN A 359 1.36 13.74 -18.08
N ALA A 360 1.81 14.73 -18.86
CA ALA A 360 2.48 14.49 -20.14
C ALA A 360 3.74 13.65 -19.94
N ALA A 361 4.58 14.02 -18.96
CA ALA A 361 5.78 13.27 -18.61
C ALA A 361 5.45 11.82 -18.22
N GLU A 362 4.45 11.60 -17.37
CA GLU A 362 4.01 10.27 -16.95
C GLU A 362 3.52 9.40 -18.12
N LEU A 363 2.74 9.99 -19.03
CA LEU A 363 2.16 9.31 -20.19
C LEU A 363 3.21 8.90 -21.23
N LEU A 364 4.25 9.73 -21.45
CA LEU A 364 5.33 9.39 -22.38
C LEU A 364 5.96 8.02 -22.08
N GLY A 365 6.09 7.66 -20.79
CA GLY A 365 6.70 6.41 -20.37
C GLY A 365 5.89 5.16 -20.76
N GLY A 366 4.60 5.33 -21.07
CA GLY A 366 3.72 4.26 -21.54
C GLY A 366 3.73 4.05 -23.05
N MET A 367 4.36 4.95 -23.83
CA MET A 367 4.32 4.94 -25.30
C MET A 367 5.48 4.12 -25.91
N THR A 368 5.61 2.84 -25.52
CA THR A 368 6.77 2.00 -25.88
C THR A 368 6.83 1.56 -27.35
N HIS A 369 5.75 1.71 -28.11
CA HIS A 369 5.64 1.32 -29.52
C HIS A 369 5.99 2.45 -30.52
N VAL A 370 6.36 3.65 -30.04
CA VAL A 370 6.75 4.80 -30.88
C VAL A 370 7.94 4.48 -31.81
N SER A 371 8.12 5.11 -32.94
CA SER A 371 9.34 4.94 -33.76
C SER A 371 10.62 5.32 -33.01
N SER A 372 11.75 4.70 -33.39
CA SER A 372 13.06 5.02 -32.78
C SER A 372 13.47 6.46 -33.06
N GLU A 373 13.15 6.98 -34.23
CA GLU A 373 13.49 8.36 -34.64
C GLU A 373 12.85 9.40 -33.73
N PHE A 374 11.54 9.31 -33.49
CA PHE A 374 10.81 10.23 -32.62
C PHE A 374 11.28 10.11 -31.17
N LEU A 375 11.59 8.90 -30.72
CA LEU A 375 12.11 8.68 -29.38
C LEU A 375 13.47 9.36 -29.18
N HIS A 376 14.42 9.18 -30.10
CA HIS A 376 15.73 9.80 -30.00
C HIS A 376 15.68 11.33 -30.17
N GLN A 377 14.72 11.86 -30.92
CA GLN A 377 14.49 13.30 -31.02
C GLN A 377 14.20 13.94 -29.65
N THR A 378 13.55 13.22 -28.72
CA THR A 378 13.30 13.75 -27.36
C THR A 378 14.55 14.09 -26.56
N LEU A 379 15.69 13.51 -26.94
CA LEU A 379 17.01 13.78 -26.36
C LEU A 379 17.89 14.68 -27.25
N ASP A 380 17.35 15.22 -28.34
CA ASP A 380 18.12 16.07 -29.26
C ASP A 380 18.17 17.53 -28.75
N LYS A 381 19.38 18.03 -28.49
CA LYS A 381 19.63 19.42 -28.06
C LYS A 381 19.66 20.43 -29.21
N LYS A 382 19.65 19.98 -30.48
CA LYS A 382 19.91 20.84 -31.65
C LYS A 382 18.97 22.03 -31.79
N LEU A 383 17.67 21.88 -31.54
CA LEU A 383 16.74 23.01 -31.63
C LEU A 383 16.96 24.04 -30.53
N MET A 384 17.33 23.58 -29.32
CA MET A 384 17.58 24.45 -28.17
C MET A 384 18.92 25.21 -28.28
N SER A 385 19.84 24.73 -29.12
CA SER A 385 21.16 25.33 -29.33
C SER A 385 21.30 26.10 -30.64
N ASN A 386 20.19 26.62 -31.21
CA ASN A 386 20.17 27.31 -32.52
C ASN A 386 20.79 26.46 -33.66
N LEU A 387 20.47 25.16 -33.70
CA LEU A 387 21.02 24.17 -34.64
C LEU A 387 22.55 23.98 -34.52
N ARG A 388 23.12 24.28 -33.35
CA ARG A 388 24.54 24.07 -33.09
C ARG A 388 24.79 22.83 -32.25
N ARG A 389 25.58 21.87 -32.74
CA ARG A 389 25.88 20.67 -31.96
C ARG A 389 26.86 21.01 -30.82
N LYS A 390 26.48 20.72 -29.58
CA LYS A 390 27.43 20.66 -28.46
C LYS A 390 27.97 19.24 -28.38
N ARG A 391 29.30 19.08 -28.50
CA ARG A 391 29.94 17.77 -28.36
C ARG A 391 29.85 17.30 -26.91
N THR A 392 29.57 16.00 -26.71
CA THR A 392 29.59 15.41 -25.37
C THR A 392 31.00 15.48 -24.78
N ALA A 393 31.14 15.35 -23.45
CA ALA A 393 32.47 15.30 -22.82
C ALA A 393 33.35 14.20 -23.44
N HIS A 394 32.75 13.04 -23.72
CA HIS A 394 33.38 11.93 -24.42
C HIS A 394 33.85 12.28 -25.84
N GLU A 395 32.98 12.88 -26.67
CA GLU A 395 33.35 13.30 -28.03
C GLU A 395 34.48 14.33 -28.04
N ARG A 396 34.50 15.23 -27.04
CA ARG A 396 35.59 16.21 -26.87
C ARG A 396 36.88 15.53 -26.46
N GLY A 397 36.84 14.63 -25.46
CA GLY A 397 38.01 13.87 -25.02
C GLY A 397 38.61 13.04 -26.16
N ALA A 398 37.78 12.31 -26.89
CA ALA A 398 38.21 11.55 -28.07
C ALA A 398 38.80 12.46 -29.16
N TRP A 399 38.18 13.62 -29.41
CA TRP A 399 38.69 14.58 -30.38
C TRP A 399 40.05 15.15 -29.98
N LEU A 400 40.24 15.59 -28.72
CA LEU A 400 41.53 16.08 -28.21
C LEU A 400 42.65 15.05 -28.37
N VAL A 401 42.35 13.78 -28.08
CA VAL A 401 43.33 12.69 -28.25
C VAL A 401 43.63 12.46 -29.74
N SER A 402 42.61 12.53 -30.61
CA SER A 402 42.78 12.32 -32.06
C SER A 402 43.42 13.50 -32.80
N SER A 403 43.18 14.74 -32.35
CA SER A 403 43.69 15.95 -33.00
C SER A 403 45.12 16.28 -32.58
N GLY A 404 45.60 15.72 -31.47
CA GLY A 404 46.92 16.02 -30.91
C GLY A 404 47.08 17.46 -30.42
N GLU A 405 45.98 18.23 -30.37
CA GLU A 405 45.99 19.61 -29.89
C GLU A 405 45.93 19.63 -28.36
N TRP A 406 46.96 20.20 -27.75
CA TRP A 406 46.99 20.41 -26.31
C TRP A 406 45.96 21.48 -25.92
N SER A 407 45.09 21.19 -24.94
CA SER A 407 44.14 22.17 -24.40
C SER A 407 44.88 23.44 -23.96
N SER A 408 44.52 24.60 -24.50
CA SER A 408 45.22 25.88 -24.25
C SER A 408 44.94 26.48 -22.85
N GLY A 409 44.31 25.73 -21.93
CA GLY A 409 43.99 26.19 -20.57
C GLY A 409 42.86 27.24 -20.47
N LYS A 410 42.25 27.67 -21.59
CA LYS A 410 41.07 28.57 -21.58
C LYS A 410 39.76 27.75 -21.53
N ARG A 411 39.56 27.03 -20.41
CA ARG A 411 38.50 26.02 -20.21
C ARG A 411 37.05 26.47 -20.50
N TRP A 412 36.72 27.76 -20.50
CA TRP A 412 35.34 28.22 -20.71
C TRP A 412 34.97 28.56 -22.16
N ALA A 413 35.94 28.88 -23.02
CA ALA A 413 35.66 29.27 -24.41
C ALA A 413 35.53 28.05 -25.35
N ASP A 414 36.18 26.93 -25.01
CA ASP A 414 36.15 25.68 -25.80
C ASP A 414 34.83 24.90 -25.66
N ASP A 415 33.99 25.23 -24.67
CA ASP A 415 32.69 24.60 -24.40
C ASP A 415 31.54 25.17 -25.26
N ALA A 416 31.82 26.17 -26.08
CA ALA A 416 30.83 26.78 -26.95
C ALA A 416 30.46 25.84 -28.12
N PRO A 417 29.17 25.73 -28.48
CA PRO A 417 28.76 24.91 -29.62
C PRO A 417 29.22 25.57 -30.94
N GLN A 418 30.11 24.88 -31.67
CA GLN A 418 30.84 25.43 -32.83
C GLN A 418 30.29 24.96 -34.19
N GLU A 419 29.71 23.76 -34.28
CA GLU A 419 29.25 23.18 -35.56
C GLU A 419 27.86 23.69 -35.94
N HIS A 420 27.76 24.45 -37.03
CA HIS A 420 26.48 24.87 -37.61
C HIS A 420 25.92 23.73 -38.47
N LEU A 421 24.79 23.14 -38.05
CA LEU A 421 24.14 22.11 -38.85
C LEU A 421 23.30 22.76 -39.95
N ASP A 422 23.28 22.14 -41.14
CA ASP A 422 22.42 22.59 -42.23
C ASP A 422 20.95 22.28 -41.89
N ALA A 423 20.09 23.30 -41.93
CA ALA A 423 18.69 23.20 -41.51
C ALA A 423 17.88 22.18 -42.32
N ARG A 424 18.37 21.78 -43.50
CA ARG A 424 17.75 20.78 -44.38
C ARG A 424 18.09 19.33 -43.98
N ASN A 425 19.18 19.11 -43.27
CA ASN A 425 19.61 17.77 -42.81
C ASN A 425 19.00 17.40 -41.45
N VAL A 426 18.48 18.39 -40.71
CA VAL A 426 17.64 18.13 -39.54
C VAL A 426 16.24 17.87 -40.08
N SER A 427 15.79 16.64 -39.99
CA SER A 427 14.40 16.27 -40.25
C SER A 427 13.49 17.09 -39.32
N ILE A 428 12.93 18.20 -39.82
CA ILE A 428 11.94 19.07 -39.14
C ILE A 428 10.56 18.35 -39.06
N ILE A 429 10.52 17.03 -39.26
CA ILE A 429 9.29 16.25 -39.45
C ILE A 429 8.40 16.25 -38.19
N ALA A 430 8.91 16.59 -37.00
CA ALA A 430 8.08 16.69 -35.79
C ALA A 430 8.56 17.80 -34.83
N SER A 431 8.06 19.02 -35.04
CA SER A 431 8.27 20.19 -34.15
C SER A 431 7.97 19.94 -32.67
N GLY A 432 7.23 18.88 -32.32
CA GLY A 432 6.78 18.61 -30.96
C GLY A 432 7.68 17.70 -30.12
N ALA A 433 8.39 16.76 -30.74
CA ALA A 433 9.15 15.73 -30.02
C ALA A 433 10.58 16.17 -29.65
N CYS A 434 11.17 17.07 -30.41
CA CYS A 434 12.57 17.45 -30.26
C CYS A 434 12.86 18.09 -28.88
N GLY A 435 13.81 17.53 -28.13
CA GLY A 435 14.25 18.05 -26.83
C GLY A 435 13.21 17.94 -25.70
N ALA A 436 12.08 17.28 -25.93
CA ALA A 436 10.95 17.27 -25.00
C ALA A 436 11.32 16.66 -23.63
N LEU A 437 12.01 15.50 -23.61
CA LEU A 437 12.44 14.90 -22.34
C LEU A 437 13.49 15.76 -21.63
N ILE A 438 14.35 16.46 -22.37
CA ILE A 438 15.33 17.39 -21.78
C ILE A 438 14.61 18.54 -21.08
N HIS A 439 13.61 19.14 -21.74
CA HIS A 439 12.77 20.15 -21.09
C HIS A 439 12.10 19.63 -19.82
N GLY A 440 11.62 18.38 -19.82
CA GLY A 440 11.06 17.75 -18.62
C GLY A 440 12.09 17.54 -17.50
N LEU A 441 13.35 17.24 -17.84
CA LEU A 441 14.45 17.10 -16.87
C LEU A 441 14.93 18.44 -16.31
N GLU A 442 14.89 19.50 -17.11
CA GLU A 442 15.31 20.86 -16.75
C GLU A 442 14.13 21.73 -16.23
N ASP A 443 12.98 21.11 -15.94
CA ASP A 443 11.79 21.83 -15.47
C ASP A 443 12.00 22.45 -14.08
N GLU A 444 11.36 23.59 -13.84
CA GLU A 444 11.40 24.31 -12.57
C GLU A 444 10.80 23.48 -11.41
N PHE A 445 9.83 22.61 -11.69
CA PHE A 445 9.12 21.82 -10.68
C PHE A 445 9.66 20.39 -10.58
N LEU A 446 9.92 19.94 -9.36
CA LEU A 446 10.45 18.60 -9.08
C LEU A 446 9.50 17.49 -9.55
N GLU A 447 8.19 17.74 -9.55
CA GLU A 447 7.16 16.76 -9.94
C GLU A 447 7.31 16.39 -11.43
N VAL A 448 7.59 17.38 -12.28
CA VAL A 448 7.83 17.17 -13.71
C VAL A 448 9.16 16.47 -13.92
N ARG A 449 10.23 16.92 -13.25
CA ARG A 449 11.56 16.28 -13.30
C ARG A 449 11.51 14.80 -12.93
N THR A 450 10.85 14.50 -11.81
CA THR A 450 10.67 13.12 -11.32
C THR A 450 9.88 12.25 -12.30
N ALA A 451 8.80 12.80 -12.87
CA ALA A 451 7.99 12.10 -13.87
C ALA A 451 8.77 11.88 -15.18
N ALA A 452 9.57 12.85 -15.62
CA ALA A 452 10.41 12.75 -16.81
C ALA A 452 11.51 11.70 -16.65
N VAL A 453 12.21 11.66 -15.50
CA VAL A 453 13.19 10.60 -15.17
C VAL A 453 12.51 9.22 -15.18
N ALA A 454 11.33 9.09 -14.55
CA ALA A 454 10.58 7.84 -14.51
C ALA A 454 10.14 7.37 -15.91
N SER A 455 9.73 8.32 -16.75
CA SER A 455 9.32 8.10 -18.14
C SER A 455 10.48 7.61 -18.99
N MET A 456 11.61 8.30 -18.91
CA MET A 456 12.86 7.96 -19.58
C MET A 456 13.32 6.54 -19.19
N CYS A 457 13.24 6.19 -17.90
CA CYS A 457 13.54 4.84 -17.41
C CYS A 457 12.64 3.76 -18.03
N LYS A 458 11.32 3.96 -18.06
CA LYS A 458 10.37 3.00 -18.68
C LYS A 458 10.66 2.78 -20.17
N LEU A 459 10.97 3.85 -20.90
CA LEU A 459 11.32 3.79 -22.32
C LEU A 459 12.66 3.07 -22.52
N ALA A 460 13.67 3.37 -21.70
CA ALA A 460 14.99 2.74 -21.72
C ALA A 460 14.95 1.24 -21.35
N LEU A 461 14.09 0.82 -20.42
CA LEU A 461 13.87 -0.59 -20.10
C LEU A 461 13.33 -1.40 -21.29
N SER A 462 12.55 -0.73 -22.15
CA SER A 462 11.96 -1.33 -23.34
C SER A 462 12.91 -1.33 -24.54
N ARG A 463 13.85 -0.39 -24.60
CA ARG A 463 14.77 -0.17 -25.73
C ARG A 463 16.22 0.03 -25.27
N PRO A 464 17.09 -0.98 -25.44
CA PRO A 464 18.49 -0.92 -25.03
C PRO A 464 19.27 0.24 -25.69
N ASP A 465 19.05 0.50 -26.99
CA ASP A 465 19.74 1.59 -27.70
C ASP A 465 19.42 2.95 -27.08
N PHE A 466 18.15 3.17 -26.75
CA PHE A 466 17.72 4.39 -26.06
C PHE A 466 18.33 4.51 -24.67
N ALA A 467 18.44 3.39 -23.93
CA ALA A 467 19.08 3.36 -22.61
C ALA A 467 20.51 3.93 -22.65
N VAL A 468 21.29 3.53 -23.66
CA VAL A 468 22.67 4.05 -23.85
C VAL A 468 22.66 5.55 -24.14
N THR A 469 21.78 6.03 -25.01
CA THR A 469 21.70 7.47 -25.35
C THR A 469 21.17 8.34 -24.20
N SER A 470 20.32 7.77 -23.34
CA SER A 470 19.73 8.46 -22.18
C SER A 470 20.67 8.55 -20.97
N LEU A 471 21.74 7.75 -20.96
CA LEU A 471 22.62 7.57 -19.82
C LEU A 471 23.23 8.89 -19.32
N ASP A 472 23.78 9.71 -20.22
CA ASP A 472 24.43 10.97 -19.82
C ASP A 472 23.42 11.94 -19.16
N PHE A 473 22.18 11.98 -19.65
CA PHE A 473 21.12 12.81 -19.06
C PHE A 473 20.71 12.33 -17.66
N LEU A 474 20.62 11.00 -17.46
CA LEU A 474 20.31 10.44 -16.14
C LEU A 474 21.46 10.65 -15.15
N VAL A 475 22.71 10.64 -15.62
CA VAL A 475 23.89 10.96 -14.80
C VAL A 475 23.89 12.44 -14.41
N ASP A 476 23.51 13.35 -15.30
CA ASP A 476 23.40 14.79 -14.98
C ASP A 476 22.41 15.04 -13.83
N MET A 477 21.32 14.27 -13.74
CA MET A 477 20.34 14.37 -12.66
C MET A 477 20.89 13.99 -11.26
N PHE A 478 22.11 13.46 -11.16
CA PHE A 478 22.75 13.18 -9.87
C PHE A 478 23.20 14.45 -9.14
N ASN A 479 23.35 15.55 -9.88
CA ASN A 479 23.69 16.86 -9.33
C ASN A 479 22.45 17.76 -9.15
N ASP A 480 21.26 17.18 -9.25
CA ASP A 480 20.01 17.92 -9.01
C ASP A 480 19.96 18.43 -7.56
N GLU A 481 19.43 19.64 -7.37
CA GLU A 481 19.30 20.27 -6.05
C GLU A 481 18.34 19.52 -5.10
N ILE A 482 17.37 18.78 -5.65
CA ILE A 482 16.34 18.06 -4.89
C ILE A 482 16.74 16.60 -4.70
N GLU A 483 16.77 16.16 -3.44
CA GLU A 483 17.13 14.80 -3.04
C GLU A 483 16.28 13.72 -3.73
N ASP A 484 14.95 13.91 -3.77
CA ASP A 484 14.03 12.94 -4.38
C ASP A 484 14.31 12.71 -5.87
N VAL A 485 14.72 13.76 -6.59
CA VAL A 485 15.07 13.68 -8.02
C VAL A 485 16.39 12.91 -8.20
N ARG A 486 17.41 13.21 -7.38
CA ARG A 486 18.68 12.47 -7.37
C ARG A 486 18.44 10.98 -7.10
N LEU A 487 17.66 10.65 -6.07
CA LEU A 487 17.29 9.27 -5.74
C LEU A 487 16.57 8.59 -6.90
N LYS A 488 15.63 9.29 -7.54
CA LYS A 488 14.90 8.74 -8.68
C LYS A 488 15.83 8.44 -9.86
N ALA A 489 16.81 9.29 -10.13
CA ALA A 489 17.81 9.07 -11.17
C ALA A 489 18.69 7.86 -10.86
N ILE A 490 19.17 7.74 -9.62
CA ILE A 490 19.95 6.59 -9.14
C ILE A 490 19.20 5.28 -9.35
N TYR A 491 17.95 5.19 -8.87
CA TYR A 491 17.16 3.96 -9.03
C TYR A 491 16.77 3.69 -10.48
N SER A 492 16.61 4.73 -11.31
CA SER A 492 16.36 4.57 -12.74
C SER A 492 17.58 3.97 -13.44
N LEU A 493 18.80 4.42 -13.12
CA LEU A 493 20.04 3.81 -13.63
C LEU A 493 20.21 2.37 -13.14
N THR A 494 19.91 2.09 -11.88
CA THR A 494 19.91 0.71 -11.35
C THR A 494 19.00 -0.21 -12.16
N ALA A 495 17.80 0.24 -12.51
CA ALA A 495 16.84 -0.56 -13.28
C ALA A 495 17.33 -0.87 -14.71
N ILE A 496 18.00 0.09 -15.36
CA ILE A 496 18.53 -0.09 -16.72
C ILE A 496 19.97 -0.63 -16.76
N ALA A 497 20.58 -0.92 -15.61
CA ALA A 497 21.99 -1.29 -15.46
C ALA A 497 22.45 -2.42 -16.40
N ARG A 498 21.55 -3.35 -16.77
CA ARG A 498 21.81 -4.45 -17.71
C ARG A 498 22.10 -4.01 -19.15
N HIS A 499 21.70 -2.80 -19.53
CA HIS A 499 21.84 -2.25 -20.89
C HIS A 499 22.98 -1.25 -21.03
N ILE A 500 23.62 -0.85 -19.93
CA ILE A 500 24.62 0.22 -19.90
C ILE A 500 25.96 -0.27 -19.36
N VAL A 501 27.02 0.41 -19.78
CA VAL A 501 28.38 0.26 -19.25
C VAL A 501 28.90 1.65 -18.93
N LEU A 502 29.34 1.85 -17.69
CA LEU A 502 29.80 3.14 -17.19
C LEU A 502 31.23 3.43 -17.66
N ARG A 503 31.42 4.64 -18.14
CA ARG A 503 32.71 5.20 -18.56
C ARG A 503 33.33 6.05 -17.44
N GLU A 504 34.61 6.40 -17.63
CA GLU A 504 35.39 7.20 -16.68
C GLU A 504 34.78 8.58 -16.41
N ASP A 505 34.40 9.32 -17.47
CA ASP A 505 33.79 10.66 -17.37
C ASP A 505 32.47 10.68 -16.60
N GLN A 506 31.66 9.64 -16.77
CA GLN A 506 30.39 9.47 -16.07
C GLN A 506 30.61 9.15 -14.60
N LEU A 507 31.57 8.27 -14.30
CA LEU A 507 31.89 7.87 -12.94
C LEU A 507 32.41 9.04 -12.11
N GLU A 508 33.20 9.95 -12.66
CA GLU A 508 33.67 11.14 -11.92
C GLU A 508 32.49 11.96 -11.35
N ILE A 509 31.44 12.14 -12.15
CA ILE A 509 30.22 12.84 -11.74
C ILE A 509 29.48 12.02 -10.66
N MET A 510 29.23 10.74 -10.95
CA MET A 510 28.43 9.87 -10.08
C MET A 510 29.09 9.65 -8.72
N LEU A 511 30.41 9.49 -8.68
CA LEU A 511 31.18 9.26 -7.46
C LEU A 511 31.23 10.49 -6.54
N GLY A 512 30.98 11.69 -7.07
CA GLY A 512 30.77 12.89 -6.25
C GLY A 512 29.56 12.76 -5.31
N SER A 513 28.49 12.10 -5.77
CA SER A 513 27.27 11.87 -4.98
C SER A 513 27.43 10.85 -3.85
N LEU A 514 28.55 10.12 -3.77
CA LEU A 514 28.86 9.29 -2.59
C LEU A 514 29.20 10.15 -1.36
N GLU A 515 29.49 11.44 -1.54
CA GLU A 515 29.68 12.38 -0.42
C GLU A 515 28.40 13.15 -0.05
N ASP A 516 27.25 12.77 -0.60
CA ASP A 516 25.96 13.38 -0.27
C ASP A 516 25.67 13.26 1.24
N TYR A 517 25.05 14.29 1.81
CA TYR A 517 24.62 14.29 3.21
C TYR A 517 23.56 13.21 3.49
N SER A 518 22.67 12.97 2.53
CA SER A 518 21.60 11.97 2.64
C SER A 518 22.16 10.56 2.59
N VAL A 519 21.85 9.78 3.63
CA VAL A 519 22.17 8.34 3.71
C VAL A 519 21.45 7.56 2.61
N ASP A 520 20.21 7.96 2.28
CA ASP A 520 19.40 7.26 1.28
C ASP A 520 20.04 7.37 -0.11
N VAL A 521 20.59 8.55 -0.45
CA VAL A 521 21.32 8.78 -1.71
C VAL A 521 22.58 7.91 -1.77
N ARG A 522 23.40 7.92 -0.69
CA ARG A 522 24.63 7.12 -0.63
C ARG A 522 24.35 5.61 -0.74
N GLU A 523 23.36 5.10 -0.01
CA GLU A 523 22.96 3.69 -0.09
C GLU A 523 22.37 3.32 -1.46
N GLY A 524 21.54 4.19 -2.04
CA GLY A 524 21.02 4.00 -3.38
C GLY A 524 22.16 3.92 -4.41
N LEU A 525 23.18 4.76 -4.25
CA LEU A 525 24.35 4.77 -5.11
C LEU A 525 25.22 3.52 -4.93
N HIS A 526 25.40 3.03 -3.70
CA HIS A 526 26.03 1.73 -3.44
C HIS A 526 25.31 0.59 -4.17
N LEU A 527 23.97 0.57 -4.12
CA LEU A 527 23.17 -0.42 -4.86
C LEU A 527 23.37 -0.30 -6.37
N MET A 528 23.36 0.92 -6.90
CA MET A 528 23.51 1.19 -8.34
C MET A 528 24.91 0.81 -8.86
N LEU A 529 25.97 1.18 -8.14
CA LEU A 529 27.35 0.80 -8.49
C LEU A 529 27.54 -0.72 -8.47
N GLY A 530 26.93 -1.41 -7.50
CA GLY A 530 26.91 -2.87 -7.48
C GLY A 530 26.10 -3.50 -8.63
N ALA A 531 25.11 -2.78 -9.18
CA ALA A 531 24.30 -3.25 -10.28
C ALA A 531 24.95 -3.03 -11.66
N CYS A 532 25.69 -1.93 -11.83
CA CYS A 532 26.28 -1.53 -13.11
C CYS A 532 27.56 -2.28 -13.49
N ARG A 533 27.94 -2.20 -14.77
CA ARG A 533 29.25 -2.63 -15.27
C ARG A 533 30.15 -1.43 -15.55
N VAL A 534 31.44 -1.53 -15.27
CA VAL A 534 32.45 -0.52 -15.62
C VAL A 534 33.33 -0.98 -16.78
N SER A 535 33.84 -0.01 -17.57
CA SER A 535 34.57 -0.31 -18.81
C SER A 535 36.04 -0.70 -18.63
N THR A 536 36.76 -0.12 -17.67
CA THR A 536 38.23 -0.26 -17.56
C THR A 536 38.71 -0.54 -16.13
N GLN A 537 39.98 -0.94 -15.99
CA GLN A 537 40.64 -1.13 -14.69
C GLN A 537 40.71 0.19 -13.89
N THR A 538 40.97 1.31 -14.56
CA THR A 538 40.98 2.65 -13.96
C THR A 538 39.62 2.97 -13.34
N CYS A 539 38.53 2.75 -14.08
CA CYS A 539 37.17 2.95 -13.58
C CYS A 539 36.90 2.12 -12.32
N LEU A 540 37.30 0.85 -12.32
CA LEU A 540 37.15 -0.02 -11.14
C LEU A 540 37.94 0.53 -9.94
N LEU A 541 39.19 0.95 -10.14
CA LEU A 541 40.02 1.52 -9.08
C LEU A 541 39.45 2.83 -8.54
N MET A 542 38.91 3.71 -9.40
CA MET A 542 38.24 4.94 -8.97
C MET A 542 37.05 4.65 -8.06
N VAL A 543 36.20 3.70 -8.45
CA VAL A 543 35.05 3.28 -7.63
C VAL A 543 35.52 2.72 -6.29
N VAL A 544 36.47 1.78 -6.31
CA VAL A 544 36.97 1.15 -5.08
C VAL A 544 37.61 2.18 -4.14
N GLN A 545 38.52 3.02 -4.64
CA GLN A 545 39.18 4.04 -3.83
C GLN A 545 38.16 5.01 -3.23
N LYS A 546 37.21 5.50 -4.02
CA LYS A 546 36.20 6.44 -3.52
C LYS A 546 35.32 5.82 -2.44
N LEU A 547 34.90 4.56 -2.61
CA LEU A 547 34.13 3.85 -1.58
C LEU A 547 34.91 3.71 -0.27
N LEU A 548 36.22 3.44 -0.33
CA LEU A 548 37.08 3.36 0.85
C LEU A 548 37.24 4.73 1.53
N ASP A 549 37.45 5.80 0.76
CA ASP A 549 37.57 7.16 1.29
C ASP A 549 36.27 7.61 1.99
N VAL A 550 35.12 7.30 1.37
CA VAL A 550 33.79 7.62 1.92
C VAL A 550 33.48 6.78 3.15
N LEU A 551 33.88 5.50 3.19
CA LEU A 551 33.72 4.66 4.37
C LEU A 551 34.53 5.19 5.58
N ALA A 552 35.72 5.73 5.34
CA ALA A 552 36.50 6.38 6.39
C ALA A 552 35.79 7.63 6.96
N LYS A 553 35.06 8.37 6.10
CA LYS A 553 34.26 9.55 6.48
C LYS A 553 32.93 9.20 7.13
N TYR A 554 32.28 8.12 6.68
CA TYR A 554 30.96 7.64 7.15
C TYR A 554 30.98 6.15 7.52
N PRO A 555 31.54 5.78 8.70
CA PRO A 555 31.65 4.38 9.13
C PRO A 555 30.30 3.66 9.29
N GLN A 556 29.20 4.40 9.45
CA GLN A 556 27.83 3.88 9.54
C GLN A 556 27.39 3.16 8.27
N ASP A 557 27.95 3.50 7.10
CA ASP A 557 27.52 2.95 5.80
C ASP A 557 28.16 1.59 5.49
N ARG A 558 29.01 1.06 6.39
CA ARG A 558 29.82 -0.17 6.20
C ARG A 558 29.06 -1.36 5.62
N HIS A 559 27.83 -1.60 6.06
CA HIS A 559 27.03 -2.74 5.61
C HIS A 559 26.64 -2.60 4.13
N SER A 560 26.25 -1.39 3.72
CA SER A 560 25.93 -1.08 2.32
C SER A 560 27.17 -1.11 1.43
N THR A 561 28.32 -0.62 1.93
CA THR A 561 29.60 -0.67 1.23
C THR A 561 30.09 -2.11 1.03
N TYR A 562 29.99 -2.98 2.04
CA TYR A 562 30.35 -4.40 1.92
C TYR A 562 29.47 -5.12 0.90
N ALA A 563 28.16 -4.87 0.91
CA ALA A 563 27.25 -5.44 -0.08
C ALA A 563 27.57 -4.95 -1.51
N CYS A 564 27.94 -3.69 -1.66
CA CYS A 564 28.39 -3.12 -2.93
C CYS A 564 29.69 -3.77 -3.42
N MET A 565 30.74 -3.84 -2.59
CA MET A 565 32.02 -4.47 -2.92
C MET A 565 31.85 -5.94 -3.32
N ARG A 566 30.98 -6.68 -2.61
CA ARG A 566 30.60 -8.06 -2.97
C ARG A 566 30.11 -8.13 -4.41
N LYS A 567 29.15 -7.27 -4.77
CA LYS A 567 28.52 -7.23 -6.09
C LYS A 567 29.48 -6.78 -7.19
N ILE A 568 30.31 -5.78 -6.93
CA ILE A 568 31.34 -5.32 -7.87
C ILE A 568 32.30 -6.48 -8.18
N GLY A 569 32.72 -7.25 -7.17
CA GLY A 569 33.60 -8.41 -7.33
C GLY A 569 32.98 -9.50 -8.20
N GLN A 570 31.70 -9.80 -7.96
CA GLN A 570 30.93 -10.77 -8.75
C GLN A 570 30.79 -10.37 -10.23
N LYS A 571 30.61 -9.07 -10.52
CA LYS A 571 30.39 -8.58 -11.88
C LYS A 571 31.68 -8.34 -12.68
N HIS A 572 32.81 -8.11 -12.01
CA HIS A 572 34.07 -7.69 -12.65
C HIS A 572 35.28 -8.59 -12.36
N PRO A 573 35.17 -9.93 -12.42
CA PRO A 573 36.25 -10.81 -11.99
C PRO A 573 37.56 -10.61 -12.78
N HIS A 574 37.46 -10.37 -14.10
CA HIS A 574 38.64 -10.13 -14.94
C HIS A 574 39.35 -8.81 -14.64
N LEU A 575 38.59 -7.73 -14.38
CA LEU A 575 39.18 -6.44 -14.02
C LEU A 575 39.81 -6.51 -12.62
N VAL A 576 39.13 -7.16 -11.67
CA VAL A 576 39.66 -7.37 -10.32
C VAL A 576 40.96 -8.17 -10.34
N MET A 577 41.06 -9.24 -11.15
CA MET A 577 42.30 -10.02 -11.29
C MET A 577 43.50 -9.15 -11.69
N ALA A 578 43.30 -8.22 -12.63
CA ALA A 578 44.36 -7.37 -13.11
C ALA A 578 44.88 -6.36 -12.05
N VAL A 579 44.03 -5.99 -11.09
CA VAL A 579 44.37 -5.01 -10.04
C VAL A 579 44.54 -5.63 -8.66
N ALA A 580 44.34 -6.94 -8.50
CA ALA A 580 44.30 -7.62 -7.19
C ALA A 580 45.58 -7.42 -6.37
N VAL A 581 46.75 -7.55 -7.01
CA VAL A 581 48.07 -7.33 -6.39
C VAL A 581 48.22 -5.88 -5.90
N HIS A 582 47.72 -4.92 -6.68
CA HIS A 582 47.74 -3.51 -6.32
C HIS A 582 46.80 -3.20 -5.14
N LEU A 583 45.57 -3.73 -5.16
CA LEU A 583 44.58 -3.54 -4.10
C LEU A 583 45.01 -4.15 -2.77
N LEU A 584 45.69 -5.31 -2.82
CA LEU A 584 46.23 -5.98 -1.64
C LEU A 584 47.58 -5.40 -1.17
N TYR A 585 48.06 -4.34 -1.84
CA TYR A 585 49.37 -3.72 -1.59
C TYR A 585 50.54 -4.70 -1.60
N VAL A 586 50.50 -5.72 -2.46
CA VAL A 586 51.55 -6.75 -2.52
C VAL A 586 52.74 -6.22 -3.30
N HIS A 587 53.91 -6.18 -2.66
CA HIS A 587 55.14 -5.79 -3.32
C HIS A 587 55.81 -7.01 -3.97
N PRO A 588 56.27 -6.95 -5.24
CA PRO A 588 56.87 -8.11 -5.92
C PRO A 588 58.12 -8.70 -5.25
N PHE A 589 58.83 -7.90 -4.45
CA PHE A 589 60.13 -8.27 -3.87
C PHE A 589 60.19 -8.22 -2.33
N PHE A 590 59.19 -7.63 -1.67
CA PHE A 590 59.22 -7.42 -0.21
C PHE A 590 57.99 -8.04 0.43
N GLU A 591 58.18 -8.69 1.58
CA GLU A 591 57.07 -9.10 2.43
C GLU A 591 56.43 -7.85 3.05
N THR A 592 55.19 -7.58 2.66
CA THR A 592 54.42 -6.47 3.21
C THR A 592 53.86 -6.84 4.58
N PRO A 593 53.82 -5.88 5.53
CA PRO A 593 53.27 -6.14 6.85
C PRO A 593 51.81 -6.60 6.74
N GLU A 594 51.45 -7.60 7.55
CA GLU A 594 50.09 -8.12 7.62
C GLU A 594 49.14 -7.03 8.12
N ARG A 595 48.06 -6.79 7.37
CA ARG A 595 47.03 -5.80 7.71
C ARG A 595 46.02 -6.40 8.68
N ASP A 596 45.48 -5.55 9.55
CA ASP A 596 44.45 -5.93 10.51
C ASP A 596 43.14 -6.31 9.78
N VAL A 597 42.56 -7.45 10.16
CA VAL A 597 41.28 -7.95 9.64
C VAL A 597 40.11 -7.13 10.18
N GLU A 598 40.29 -6.41 11.29
CA GLU A 598 39.26 -5.52 11.83
C GLU A 598 39.17 -4.17 11.09
N ASP A 599 40.15 -3.84 10.23
CA ASP A 599 40.15 -2.63 9.40
C ASP A 599 39.01 -2.71 8.34
N PRO A 600 37.97 -1.86 8.42
CA PRO A 600 36.84 -1.89 7.48
C PRO A 600 37.26 -1.69 6.01
N ALA A 601 38.34 -0.92 5.78
CA ALA A 601 38.84 -0.68 4.42
C ALA A 601 39.48 -1.93 3.83
N TYR A 602 40.29 -2.64 4.63
CA TYR A 602 40.90 -3.90 4.21
C TYR A 602 39.85 -5.00 4.01
N LEU A 603 38.83 -5.07 4.88
CA LEU A 603 37.69 -5.99 4.72
C LEU A 603 36.97 -5.78 3.39
N CYS A 604 36.74 -4.53 2.97
CA CYS A 604 36.13 -4.23 1.67
C CYS A 604 36.93 -4.84 0.51
N VAL A 605 38.26 -4.69 0.54
CA VAL A 605 39.15 -5.25 -0.49
C VAL A 605 39.10 -6.78 -0.48
N LEU A 606 39.14 -7.41 0.69
CA LEU A 606 39.05 -8.86 0.81
C LEU A 606 37.70 -9.40 0.29
N ILE A 607 36.59 -8.76 0.65
CA ILE A 607 35.26 -9.11 0.15
C ILE A 607 35.23 -9.01 -1.38
N LEU A 608 35.73 -7.92 -1.95
CA LEU A 608 35.80 -7.72 -3.40
C LEU A 608 36.58 -8.84 -4.09
N VAL A 609 37.79 -9.14 -3.61
CA VAL A 609 38.70 -10.11 -4.23
C VAL A 609 38.18 -11.54 -4.10
N PHE A 610 37.63 -11.92 -2.93
CA PHE A 610 37.08 -13.27 -2.75
C PHE A 610 35.84 -13.52 -3.62
N ASN A 611 34.98 -12.50 -3.78
CA ASN A 611 33.83 -12.60 -4.67
C ASN A 611 34.22 -12.64 -6.16
N ALA A 612 35.30 -11.98 -6.55
CA ALA A 612 35.87 -12.15 -7.88
C ALA A 612 36.47 -13.55 -8.08
N ALA A 613 37.14 -14.10 -7.07
CA ALA A 613 37.78 -15.41 -7.10
C ALA A 613 36.80 -16.58 -7.24
N GLU A 614 35.54 -16.41 -6.79
CA GLU A 614 34.46 -17.39 -7.00
C GLU A 614 34.18 -17.60 -8.50
N HIS A 615 34.16 -16.51 -9.27
CA HIS A 615 33.91 -16.55 -10.71
C HIS A 615 35.20 -16.73 -11.54
N LEU A 616 36.37 -16.43 -10.96
CA LEU A 616 37.67 -16.56 -11.62
C LEU A 616 38.73 -17.11 -10.65
N VAL A 617 38.77 -18.44 -10.54
CA VAL A 617 39.65 -19.22 -9.65
C VAL A 617 41.14 -18.84 -9.71
N PRO A 618 41.74 -18.50 -10.87
CA PRO A 618 43.16 -18.11 -10.94
C PRO A 618 43.58 -16.96 -10.00
N ILE A 619 42.64 -16.10 -9.58
CA ILE A 619 42.90 -15.03 -8.60
C ILE A 619 43.49 -15.58 -7.31
N ILE A 620 43.11 -16.79 -6.89
CA ILE A 620 43.59 -17.43 -5.66
C ILE A 620 45.12 -17.54 -5.64
N SER A 621 45.74 -17.81 -6.79
CA SER A 621 47.20 -17.93 -6.91
C SER A 621 47.94 -16.60 -6.71
N LEU A 622 47.25 -15.47 -6.80
CA LEU A 622 47.81 -14.12 -6.61
C LEU A 622 47.73 -13.65 -5.15
N LEU A 623 47.03 -14.40 -4.28
CA LEU A 623 46.79 -13.98 -2.91
C LEU A 623 48.01 -14.27 -2.03
N PRO A 624 48.41 -13.34 -1.15
CA PRO A 624 49.41 -13.59 -0.13
C PRO A 624 49.02 -14.73 0.83
N PRO A 625 49.99 -15.44 1.43
CA PRO A 625 49.72 -16.48 2.42
C PRO A 625 48.86 -16.01 3.61
N ALA A 626 49.08 -14.79 4.09
CA ALA A 626 48.26 -14.17 5.14
C ALA A 626 46.77 -14.07 4.75
N THR A 627 46.50 -13.71 3.49
CA THR A 627 45.14 -13.58 2.95
C THR A 627 44.39 -14.92 2.92
N HIS A 628 45.09 -16.05 2.75
CA HIS A 628 44.47 -17.38 2.89
C HIS A 628 43.99 -17.66 4.31
N ARG A 629 44.73 -17.22 5.34
CA ARG A 629 44.29 -17.31 6.75
C ARG A 629 43.10 -16.39 7.02
N HIS A 630 43.15 -15.15 6.52
CA HIS A 630 42.05 -14.19 6.63
C HIS A 630 40.77 -14.72 5.96
N TYR A 631 40.88 -15.37 4.80
CA TYR A 631 39.75 -16.02 4.16
C TYR A 631 39.05 -17.04 5.07
N ALA A 632 39.81 -17.93 5.72
CA ALA A 632 39.24 -18.95 6.60
C ALA A 632 38.44 -18.31 7.74
N TYR A 633 39.00 -17.29 8.39
CA TYR A 633 38.31 -16.53 9.45
C TYR A 633 37.05 -15.81 8.94
N LEU A 634 37.15 -15.11 7.81
CA LEU A 634 36.03 -14.31 7.28
C LEU A 634 34.91 -15.17 6.71
N ARG A 635 35.23 -16.34 6.16
CA ARG A 635 34.22 -17.29 5.68
C ARG A 635 33.36 -17.82 6.83
N ASP A 636 33.95 -18.02 8.00
CA ASP A 636 33.24 -18.46 9.20
C ASP A 636 32.46 -17.30 9.85
N SER A 637 33.07 -16.11 9.93
CA SER A 637 32.46 -14.93 10.58
C SER A 637 31.39 -14.23 9.73
N MET A 638 31.52 -14.21 8.39
CA MET A 638 30.64 -13.48 7.47
C MET A 638 30.26 -14.30 6.20
N PRO A 639 29.56 -15.43 6.37
CA PRO A 639 29.25 -16.36 5.26
C PRO A 639 28.38 -15.75 4.15
N GLN A 640 27.59 -14.72 4.44
CA GLN A 640 26.73 -14.05 3.45
C GLN A 640 27.51 -13.11 2.53
N LEU A 641 28.70 -12.65 2.94
CA LEU A 641 29.52 -11.70 2.19
C LEU A 641 30.72 -12.37 1.52
N VAL A 642 31.23 -13.46 2.08
CA VAL A 642 32.41 -14.17 1.58
C VAL A 642 32.01 -15.53 1.02
N PRO A 643 32.20 -15.80 -0.29
CA PRO A 643 31.79 -17.05 -0.92
C PRO A 643 32.74 -18.19 -0.58
N GLN A 644 32.34 -19.41 -0.96
CA GLN A 644 33.17 -20.60 -0.78
C GLN A 644 34.15 -20.76 -1.94
N LEU A 645 35.45 -20.78 -1.61
CA LEU A 645 36.55 -20.89 -2.56
C LEU A 645 37.29 -22.24 -2.41
N PRO A 646 37.86 -22.76 -3.52
CA PRO A 646 38.67 -23.99 -3.52
C PRO A 646 40.10 -23.74 -3.01
N ILE A 647 40.26 -23.26 -1.77
CA ILE A 647 41.57 -23.02 -1.14
C ILE A 647 41.95 -24.21 -0.25
N GLU A 648 43.12 -24.81 -0.50
CA GLU A 648 43.63 -25.95 0.27
C GLU A 648 43.85 -25.57 1.75
N GLY A 649 43.43 -26.45 2.67
CA GLY A 649 43.46 -26.20 4.12
C GLY A 649 42.21 -25.51 4.70
N ALA A 650 41.49 -24.68 3.92
CA ALA A 650 40.25 -24.02 4.35
C ALA A 650 38.96 -24.71 3.83
N SER A 651 39.03 -25.40 2.68
CA SER A 651 37.86 -26.00 2.00
C SER A 651 37.54 -27.45 2.43
N SER A 652 38.39 -28.10 3.23
CA SER A 652 38.26 -29.51 3.63
C SER A 652 37.16 -29.75 4.68
N THR A 653 36.95 -28.79 5.58
CA THR A 653 35.96 -28.88 6.66
C THR A 653 34.53 -28.70 6.15
N THR A 654 34.33 -27.83 5.16
CA THR A 654 33.01 -27.45 4.62
C THR A 654 32.44 -28.44 3.61
N LYS A 655 33.25 -29.05 2.73
CA LYS A 655 32.76 -30.14 1.85
C LYS A 655 32.18 -31.33 2.64
N ARG A 656 32.78 -31.66 3.80
CA ARG A 656 32.24 -32.67 4.72
C ARG A 656 30.91 -32.25 5.34
N ILE A 657 30.71 -30.96 5.59
CA ILE A 657 29.47 -30.40 6.15
C ILE A 657 28.38 -30.34 5.07
N ASP A 658 28.71 -29.93 3.83
CA ASP A 658 27.77 -29.89 2.71
C ASP A 658 27.32 -31.28 2.26
N ASP A 659 28.24 -32.24 2.23
CA ASP A 659 27.91 -33.65 1.95
C ASP A 659 27.12 -34.28 3.12
N ALA A 660 27.40 -33.89 4.37
CA ALA A 660 26.59 -34.27 5.53
C ALA A 660 25.22 -33.58 5.55
N LEU A 661 25.09 -32.33 5.06
CA LEU A 661 23.84 -31.59 4.89
C LEU A 661 22.99 -32.13 3.74
N LYS A 662 23.62 -32.64 2.68
CA LYS A 662 22.92 -33.38 1.61
C LYS A 662 22.50 -34.78 2.07
N GLY A 663 23.25 -35.39 3.00
CA GLY A 663 22.95 -36.69 3.61
C GLY A 663 21.93 -36.62 4.76
N ALA A 664 21.86 -35.51 5.49
CA ALA A 664 20.84 -35.21 6.48
C ALA A 664 19.59 -34.69 5.74
N GLY A 665 18.47 -35.39 5.80
CA GLY A 665 17.24 -35.02 5.08
C GLY A 665 16.83 -33.56 5.25
N SER A 666 15.97 -33.06 4.35
CA SER A 666 15.54 -31.65 4.34
C SER A 666 14.97 -31.20 5.68
N SER A 667 15.21 -29.93 6.06
CA SER A 667 14.55 -29.26 7.20
C SER A 667 13.02 -29.45 7.19
N ALA A 668 12.42 -29.53 5.99
CA ALA A 668 11.00 -29.78 5.81
C ALA A 668 10.57 -31.17 6.28
N ASP A 669 11.40 -32.19 6.04
CA ASP A 669 11.11 -33.57 6.46
C ASP A 669 11.32 -33.74 7.96
N TYR A 670 12.32 -33.05 8.54
CA TYR A 670 12.47 -32.98 9.99
C TYR A 670 11.26 -32.29 10.66
N LEU A 671 10.73 -31.22 10.08
CA LEU A 671 9.50 -30.58 10.55
C LEU A 671 8.31 -31.55 10.53
N LYS A 672 8.11 -32.28 9.43
CA LYS A 672 7.04 -33.30 9.33
C LYS A 672 7.22 -34.41 10.37
N MET A 673 8.45 -34.84 10.62
CA MET A 673 8.76 -35.82 11.67
C MET A 673 8.38 -35.29 13.06
N ILE A 674 8.72 -34.04 13.38
CA ILE A 674 8.29 -33.40 14.63
C ILE A 674 6.77 -33.38 14.73
N LEU A 675 6.06 -32.97 13.69
CA LEU A 675 4.60 -32.90 13.69
C LEU A 675 3.96 -34.28 13.93
N LYS A 676 4.46 -35.32 13.26
CA LYS A 676 3.99 -36.70 13.47
C LYS A 676 4.22 -37.16 14.91
N HIS A 677 5.39 -36.89 15.49
CA HIS A 677 5.64 -37.21 16.89
C HIS A 677 4.72 -36.45 17.84
N ILE A 678 4.36 -35.19 17.54
CA ILE A 678 3.41 -34.44 18.37
C ILE A 678 2.00 -35.05 18.28
N GLU A 679 1.56 -35.48 17.09
CA GLU A 679 0.29 -36.19 16.94
C GLU A 679 0.24 -37.47 17.78
N GLU A 680 1.33 -38.25 17.78
CA GLU A 680 1.49 -39.44 18.63
C GLU A 680 1.45 -39.06 20.12
N ILE A 681 2.14 -37.99 20.53
CA ILE A 681 2.12 -37.49 21.92
C ILE A 681 0.72 -37.05 22.36
N PHE A 682 -0.10 -36.47 21.47
CA PHE A 682 -1.48 -36.09 21.81
C PHE A 682 -2.39 -37.27 22.11
N THR A 683 -2.06 -38.49 21.64
CA THR A 683 -2.80 -39.71 21.98
C THR A 683 -2.51 -40.22 23.39
N LEU A 684 -1.43 -39.77 24.04
CA LEU A 684 -1.06 -40.19 25.38
C LEU A 684 -1.97 -39.55 26.44
N PRO A 685 -2.45 -40.32 27.44
CA PRO A 685 -3.36 -39.81 28.46
C PRO A 685 -2.66 -38.96 29.54
N ASP A 686 -1.44 -39.32 29.95
CA ASP A 686 -0.68 -38.67 31.02
C ASP A 686 0.80 -38.41 30.64
N GLY A 687 1.46 -37.47 31.31
CA GLY A 687 2.89 -37.19 31.13
C GLY A 687 3.31 -36.43 29.86
N ARG A 688 2.36 -36.05 28.99
CA ARG A 688 2.66 -35.44 27.68
C ARG A 688 3.26 -34.03 27.70
N VAL A 689 3.04 -33.24 28.76
CA VAL A 689 3.49 -31.82 28.81
C VAL A 689 5.00 -31.68 28.64
N GLU A 690 5.81 -32.54 29.25
CA GLU A 690 7.28 -32.51 29.13
C GLU A 690 7.75 -32.87 27.71
N LEU A 691 7.09 -33.84 27.08
CA LEU A 691 7.35 -34.23 25.69
C LEU A 691 6.97 -33.10 24.72
N LEU A 692 5.84 -32.43 24.95
CA LEU A 692 5.41 -31.27 24.14
C LEU A 692 6.35 -30.08 24.33
N GLN A 693 6.88 -29.84 25.53
CA GLN A 693 7.91 -28.81 25.76
C GLN A 693 9.22 -29.13 25.03
N THR A 694 9.60 -30.41 24.96
CA THR A 694 10.76 -30.86 24.17
C THR A 694 10.52 -30.61 22.68
N ALA A 695 9.34 -30.96 22.15
CA ALA A 695 8.96 -30.69 20.77
C ALA A 695 8.91 -29.18 20.47
N GLN A 696 8.42 -28.36 21.40
CA GLN A 696 8.44 -26.90 21.31
C GLN A 696 9.86 -26.36 21.17
N SER A 697 10.82 -26.86 21.97
CA SER A 697 12.23 -26.46 21.87
C SER A 697 12.85 -26.84 20.53
N ASN A 698 12.50 -28.02 19.99
CA ASN A 698 12.96 -28.47 18.68
C ASN A 698 12.43 -27.57 17.55
N LEU A 699 11.15 -27.17 17.59
CA LEU A 699 10.57 -26.22 16.63
C LEU A 699 11.26 -24.85 16.72
N GLN A 700 11.48 -24.33 17.94
CA GLN A 700 12.18 -23.07 18.14
C GLN A 700 13.60 -23.12 17.56
N ARG A 701 14.31 -24.23 17.78
CA ARG A 701 15.67 -24.44 17.27
C ARG A 701 15.69 -24.58 15.75
N LEU A 702 14.74 -25.30 15.16
CA LEU A 702 14.63 -25.44 13.70
C LEU A 702 14.49 -24.07 13.03
N GLY A 703 13.60 -23.23 13.55
CA GLY A 703 13.42 -21.88 13.02
C GLY A 703 14.65 -20.98 13.22
N ALA A 704 15.46 -21.20 14.26
CA ALA A 704 16.69 -20.45 14.48
C ALA A 704 17.85 -20.87 13.56
N ILE A 705 17.84 -22.11 13.06
CA ILE A 705 18.87 -22.67 12.18
C ILE A 705 18.57 -22.34 10.71
N ASP A 706 17.31 -22.52 10.29
CA ASP A 706 16.90 -22.38 8.90
C ASP A 706 15.96 -21.18 8.73
N ALA A 707 16.41 -20.19 7.98
CA ALA A 707 15.69 -18.93 7.73
C ALA A 707 14.39 -19.14 6.95
N ASP A 708 14.34 -20.10 6.02
CA ASP A 708 13.14 -20.38 5.22
C ASP A 708 12.04 -21.02 6.08
N MET A 709 12.46 -21.81 7.06
CA MET A 709 11.57 -22.45 8.05
C MET A 709 11.26 -21.57 9.26
N TYR A 710 11.83 -20.36 9.34
CA TYR A 710 11.62 -19.45 10.47
C TYR A 710 10.14 -19.16 10.69
N GLY A 711 9.40 -18.81 9.63
CA GLY A 711 7.97 -18.50 9.69
C GLY A 711 7.12 -19.71 10.15
N PRO A 712 7.14 -20.83 9.41
CA PRO A 712 6.33 -22.01 9.73
C PRO A 712 6.67 -22.60 11.11
N SER A 713 7.95 -22.71 11.45
CA SER A 713 8.38 -23.32 12.71
C SER A 713 8.01 -22.47 13.93
N ASN A 714 8.17 -21.13 13.85
CA ASN A 714 7.74 -20.24 14.93
C ASN A 714 6.22 -20.17 15.07
N PHE A 715 5.47 -20.31 13.98
CA PHE A 715 4.00 -20.38 14.04
C PHE A 715 3.55 -21.63 14.81
N LEU A 716 4.09 -22.79 14.45
CA LEU A 716 3.81 -24.06 15.11
C LEU A 716 4.29 -24.07 16.57
N GLU A 717 5.46 -23.48 16.85
CA GLU A 717 5.98 -23.31 18.21
C GLU A 717 5.02 -22.48 19.06
N THR A 718 4.57 -21.32 18.58
CA THR A 718 3.69 -20.43 19.35
C THR A 718 2.30 -21.05 19.52
N PHE A 719 1.81 -21.79 18.51
CA PHE A 719 0.58 -22.56 18.60
C PHE A 719 0.67 -23.66 19.66
N LEU A 720 1.77 -24.43 19.64
CA LEU A 720 2.04 -25.48 20.61
C LEU A 720 2.22 -24.91 22.03
N SER A 721 2.89 -23.77 22.17
CA SER A 721 3.06 -23.05 23.43
C SER A 721 1.71 -22.69 24.06
N ALA A 722 0.79 -22.14 23.27
CA ALA A 722 -0.57 -21.84 23.71
C ALA A 722 -1.35 -23.12 24.06
N GLN A 723 -1.20 -24.20 23.30
CA GLN A 723 -1.85 -25.48 23.59
C GLN A 723 -1.34 -26.12 24.89
N ILE A 724 -0.03 -26.08 25.15
CA ILE A 724 0.57 -26.55 26.42
C ILE A 724 0.01 -25.74 27.59
N GLN A 725 -0.07 -24.42 27.47
CA GLN A 725 -0.63 -23.54 28.51
C GLN A 725 -2.11 -23.84 28.77
N ILE A 726 -2.90 -24.09 27.72
CA ILE A 726 -4.30 -24.52 27.86
C ILE A 726 -4.35 -25.81 28.69
N GLU A 727 -3.57 -26.83 28.36
CA GLU A 727 -3.60 -28.11 29.07
C GLU A 727 -3.20 -27.98 30.55
N GLN A 728 -2.14 -27.22 30.85
CA GLN A 728 -1.69 -26.97 32.21
C GLN A 728 -2.79 -26.28 33.05
N MET A 729 -3.48 -25.30 32.46
CA MET A 729 -4.54 -24.55 33.12
C MET A 729 -5.86 -25.33 33.18
N GLN A 730 -6.13 -26.22 32.24
CA GLN A 730 -7.33 -27.07 32.21
C GLN A 730 -7.35 -28.06 33.38
N ARG A 731 -6.18 -28.56 33.81
CA ARG A 731 -6.04 -29.34 35.05
C ARG A 731 -6.51 -28.56 36.28
N CYS A 732 -6.27 -27.24 36.30
CA CYS A 732 -6.75 -26.35 37.37
C CYS A 732 -8.28 -26.15 37.33
N ALA A 733 -8.91 -26.31 36.16
CA ALA A 733 -10.36 -26.33 36.04
C ALA A 733 -10.96 -27.68 36.52
N THR A 734 -10.18 -28.74 36.69
CA THR A 734 -10.66 -30.03 37.22
C THR A 734 -10.49 -30.18 38.73
N THR A 735 -9.44 -29.62 39.32
CA THR A 735 -9.11 -29.74 40.75
C THR A 735 -9.43 -28.48 41.55
N GLN A 736 -9.85 -28.62 42.82
CA GLN A 736 -10.15 -27.47 43.71
C GLN A 736 -8.90 -26.79 44.31
N ARG A 737 -7.70 -27.32 44.05
CA ARG A 737 -6.43 -26.80 44.58
C ARG A 737 -5.42 -26.75 43.44
N SER A 738 -4.96 -25.54 43.06
CA SER A 738 -3.82 -25.38 42.16
C SER A 738 -2.85 -24.31 42.66
N ARG A 739 -1.55 -24.58 42.45
CA ARG A 739 -0.36 -23.84 42.90
C ARG A 739 0.27 -22.96 41.78
N VAL A 740 -0.37 -22.82 40.61
CA VAL A 740 0.17 -22.09 39.45
C VAL A 740 -0.23 -20.59 39.52
N PRO A 741 0.65 -19.64 39.14
CA PRO A 741 0.27 -18.23 38.98
C PRO A 741 -0.71 -18.07 37.81
N LEU A 742 -2.01 -18.26 38.09
CA LEU A 742 -3.10 -18.25 37.09
C LEU A 742 -3.13 -16.95 36.28
N LYS A 743 -2.91 -15.80 36.91
CA LYS A 743 -2.96 -14.48 36.27
C LYS A 743 -1.87 -14.31 35.20
N GLU A 744 -0.63 -14.68 35.51
CA GLU A 744 0.51 -14.57 34.59
C GLU A 744 0.38 -15.57 33.44
N SER A 745 -0.05 -16.79 33.75
CA SER A 745 -0.26 -17.85 32.76
C SER A 745 -1.37 -17.50 31.78
N LEU A 746 -2.49 -16.93 32.27
CA LEU A 746 -3.57 -16.43 31.43
C LEU A 746 -3.11 -15.26 30.54
N ALA A 747 -2.35 -14.32 31.10
CA ALA A 747 -1.80 -13.20 30.32
C ALA A 747 -0.84 -13.70 29.22
N ALA A 748 -0.04 -14.73 29.51
CA ALA A 748 0.83 -15.37 28.52
C ALA A 748 0.04 -16.09 27.41
N LEU A 749 -1.03 -16.81 27.76
CA LEU A 749 -1.89 -17.48 26.78
C LEU A 749 -2.58 -16.47 25.84
N VAL A 750 -3.14 -15.39 26.41
CA VAL A 750 -3.75 -14.32 25.62
C VAL A 750 -2.70 -13.68 24.69
N ARG A 751 -1.48 -13.44 25.18
CA ARG A 751 -0.39 -12.90 24.36
C ARG A 751 -0.02 -13.83 23.20
N ASN A 752 0.07 -15.15 23.43
CA ASN A 752 0.35 -16.12 22.38
C ASN A 752 -0.77 -16.19 21.33
N CYS A 753 -2.03 -16.13 21.75
CA CYS A 753 -3.17 -16.04 20.83
C CYS A 753 -3.12 -14.78 19.95
N LEU A 754 -2.75 -13.64 20.54
CA LEU A 754 -2.59 -12.39 19.81
C LEU A 754 -1.40 -12.44 18.83
N LYS A 755 -0.27 -13.05 19.21
CA LYS A 755 0.86 -13.29 18.30
C LYS A 755 0.41 -14.08 17.06
N LEU A 756 -0.27 -15.21 17.26
CA LEU A 756 -0.76 -16.05 16.15
C LEU A 756 -1.67 -15.30 15.16
N GLN A 757 -2.42 -14.30 15.64
CA GLN A 757 -3.34 -13.52 14.80
C GLN A 757 -2.70 -12.33 14.10
N HIS A 758 -1.68 -11.73 14.72
CA HIS A 758 -1.21 -10.41 14.33
C HIS A 758 0.27 -10.35 13.94
N THR A 759 1.08 -11.39 14.17
CA THR A 759 2.50 -11.39 13.77
C THR A 759 2.82 -12.29 12.59
N PHE A 760 1.88 -13.10 12.12
CA PHE A 760 2.08 -14.03 11.02
C PHE A 760 1.28 -13.63 9.78
N SER A 761 1.84 -13.89 8.60
CA SER A 761 1.23 -13.69 7.29
C SER A 761 1.34 -14.97 6.45
N GLY A 762 0.61 -15.05 5.34
CA GLY A 762 0.60 -16.25 4.48
C GLY A 762 -0.21 -17.43 5.01
N LEU A 763 -1.10 -17.19 5.99
CA LEU A 763 -1.99 -18.20 6.57
C LEU A 763 -3.11 -18.58 5.59
N ASN A 764 -3.37 -19.87 5.41
CA ASN A 764 -4.51 -20.37 4.64
C ASN A 764 -5.81 -20.37 5.49
N TYR A 765 -6.96 -20.66 4.88
CA TYR A 765 -8.24 -20.71 5.60
C TYR A 765 -8.21 -21.68 6.79
N GLY A 766 -7.60 -22.86 6.62
CA GLY A 766 -7.45 -23.86 7.68
C GLY A 766 -6.58 -23.38 8.84
N ASP A 767 -5.46 -22.71 8.57
CA ASP A 767 -4.56 -22.14 9.58
C ASP A 767 -5.29 -21.08 10.41
N ILE A 768 -6.03 -20.18 9.74
CA ILE A 768 -6.82 -19.13 10.38
C ILE A 768 -7.94 -19.74 11.24
N LEU A 769 -8.61 -20.78 10.73
CA LEU A 769 -9.62 -21.51 11.48
C LEU A 769 -9.01 -22.14 12.75
N GLN A 770 -7.87 -22.81 12.65
CA GLN A 770 -7.18 -23.39 13.80
C GLN A 770 -6.81 -22.34 14.86
N VAL A 771 -6.28 -21.19 14.44
CA VAL A 771 -5.97 -20.07 15.36
C VAL A 771 -7.24 -19.52 16.03
N LYS A 772 -8.35 -19.40 15.29
CA LYS A 772 -9.64 -18.97 15.85
C LYS A 772 -10.19 -19.99 16.86
N GLN A 773 -10.09 -21.30 16.57
CA GLN A 773 -10.50 -22.37 17.49
C GLN A 773 -9.66 -22.37 18.77
N LEU A 774 -8.35 -22.17 18.65
CA LEU A 774 -7.44 -22.08 19.80
C LEU A 774 -7.80 -20.87 20.67
N ARG A 775 -8.06 -19.71 20.06
CA ARG A 775 -8.52 -18.50 20.76
C ARG A 775 -9.86 -18.73 21.47
N LEU A 776 -10.82 -19.39 20.82
CA LEU A 776 -12.12 -19.71 21.42
C LEU A 776 -11.96 -20.59 22.68
N ARG A 777 -11.14 -21.65 22.60
CA ARG A 777 -10.78 -22.48 23.76
C ARG A 777 -10.14 -21.65 24.89
N ALA A 778 -9.18 -20.78 24.55
CA ALA A 778 -8.52 -19.91 25.51
C ALA A 778 -9.50 -18.96 26.22
N CYS A 779 -10.43 -18.34 25.48
CA CYS A 779 -11.47 -17.48 26.04
C CYS A 779 -12.44 -18.25 26.95
N ALA A 780 -12.84 -19.46 26.56
CA ALA A 780 -13.73 -20.30 27.37
C ALA A 780 -13.06 -20.71 28.69
N LEU A 781 -11.79 -21.13 28.62
CA LEU A 781 -10.99 -21.46 29.79
C LEU A 781 -10.76 -20.25 30.70
N HIS A 782 -10.47 -19.08 30.12
CA HIS A 782 -10.30 -17.83 30.87
C HIS A 782 -11.56 -17.48 31.68
N LEU A 783 -12.74 -17.56 31.08
CA LEU A 783 -14.01 -17.33 31.79
C LEU A 783 -14.22 -18.33 32.94
N VAL A 784 -13.98 -19.63 32.68
CA VAL A 784 -14.14 -20.69 33.69
C VAL A 784 -13.23 -20.47 34.89
N LEU A 785 -11.97 -20.11 34.66
CA LEU A 785 -11.00 -19.90 35.74
C LEU A 785 -11.32 -18.63 36.55
N VAL A 786 -11.66 -17.51 35.89
CA VAL A 786 -12.02 -16.25 36.58
C VAL A 786 -13.26 -16.42 37.45
N VAL A 787 -14.30 -17.11 36.95
CA VAL A 787 -15.53 -17.37 37.73
C VAL A 787 -15.28 -18.28 38.93
N ARG A 788 -14.36 -19.26 38.81
CA ARG A 788 -14.02 -20.16 39.93
C ARG A 788 -13.15 -19.49 40.99
N ASP A 789 -12.17 -18.71 40.57
CA ASP A 789 -11.23 -18.01 41.45
C ASP A 789 -11.90 -16.84 42.20
N ARG A 790 -13.01 -16.30 41.67
CA ARG A 790 -13.75 -15.14 42.21
C ARG A 790 -12.89 -13.88 42.39
N SER A 791 -11.70 -13.84 41.79
CA SER A 791 -10.71 -12.79 42.01
C SER A 791 -10.99 -11.52 41.21
N GLN A 792 -11.72 -11.61 40.09
CA GLN A 792 -11.99 -10.50 39.18
C GLN A 792 -13.40 -10.57 38.57
N SER A 793 -13.85 -9.47 37.96
CA SER A 793 -15.13 -9.43 37.26
C SER A 793 -15.14 -10.38 36.05
N ALA A 794 -16.13 -11.27 36.01
CA ALA A 794 -16.32 -12.22 34.91
C ALA A 794 -17.01 -11.59 33.67
N LEU A 795 -17.45 -10.33 33.75
CA LEU A 795 -18.17 -9.67 32.65
C LEU A 795 -17.29 -9.51 31.42
N GLY A 796 -16.07 -8.99 31.57
CA GLY A 796 -15.12 -8.80 30.47
C GLY A 796 -14.73 -10.11 29.78
N PRO A 797 -14.29 -11.16 30.50
CA PRO A 797 -14.02 -12.47 29.93
C PRO A 797 -15.23 -13.09 29.22
N CYS A 798 -16.45 -12.88 29.75
CA CYS A 798 -17.68 -13.36 29.13
C CYS A 798 -17.96 -12.65 27.80
N GLN A 799 -17.85 -11.31 27.76
CA GLN A 799 -18.00 -10.54 26.52
C GLN A 799 -16.96 -10.94 25.47
N MET A 800 -15.70 -11.13 25.89
CA MET A 800 -14.62 -11.59 25.01
C MET A 800 -14.89 -12.96 24.39
N LEU A 801 -15.47 -13.89 25.16
CA LEU A 801 -15.87 -15.21 24.66
C LEU A 801 -17.00 -15.09 23.63
N LEU A 802 -18.06 -14.35 23.93
CA LEU A 802 -19.20 -14.18 23.02
C LEU A 802 -18.79 -13.47 21.72
N GLN A 803 -17.96 -12.44 21.81
CA GLN A 803 -17.41 -11.76 20.63
C GLN A 803 -16.58 -12.74 19.78
N THR A 804 -15.68 -13.49 20.42
CA THR A 804 -14.85 -14.48 19.70
C THR A 804 -15.70 -15.60 19.08
N ALA A 805 -16.81 -15.99 19.71
CA ALA A 805 -17.79 -16.94 19.17
C ALA A 805 -18.51 -16.38 17.93
N GLY A 806 -18.93 -15.11 17.96
CA GLY A 806 -19.49 -14.43 16.78
C GLY A 806 -18.48 -14.31 15.62
N ASP A 807 -17.24 -13.97 15.94
CA ASP A 807 -16.14 -13.81 14.96
C ASP A 807 -15.74 -15.11 14.26
N ILE A 808 -15.93 -16.26 14.91
CA ILE A 808 -15.66 -17.58 14.29
C ILE A 808 -16.88 -18.09 13.54
N SER A 809 -18.10 -17.90 14.06
CA SER A 809 -19.34 -18.28 13.37
C SER A 809 -19.53 -17.52 12.06
N SER A 810 -19.21 -16.22 12.04
CA SER A 810 -19.21 -15.42 10.79
C SER A 810 -18.17 -15.90 9.78
N PHE A 811 -16.95 -16.22 10.26
CA PHE A 811 -15.86 -16.72 9.43
C PHE A 811 -16.16 -18.08 8.79
N ILE A 812 -16.83 -18.98 9.53
CA ILE A 812 -17.27 -20.28 9.00
C ILE A 812 -18.35 -20.08 7.93
N LYS A 813 -19.37 -19.25 8.22
CA LYS A 813 -20.47 -18.95 7.29
C LYS A 813 -20.00 -18.33 5.98
N SER A 814 -19.00 -17.43 6.02
CA SER A 814 -18.45 -16.82 4.80
C SER A 814 -17.82 -17.83 3.85
N ASN A 815 -17.26 -18.93 4.36
CA ASN A 815 -16.64 -19.95 3.52
C ASN A 815 -17.68 -20.93 2.94
N GLU A 816 -18.82 -21.12 3.62
CA GLU A 816 -19.93 -21.94 3.12
C GLU A 816 -20.63 -21.27 1.92
N SER A 817 -20.76 -19.93 1.92
CA SER A 817 -21.36 -19.18 0.80
C SER A 817 -20.52 -19.15 -0.48
N ASP A 818 -19.20 -19.32 -0.39
CA ASP A 818 -18.31 -19.40 -1.56
C ASP A 818 -18.26 -20.81 -2.18
N GLY A 819 -18.74 -21.85 -1.48
CA GLY A 819 -18.65 -23.26 -1.88
C GLY A 819 -19.80 -23.79 -2.73
N GLU A 820 -20.94 -23.08 -2.82
CA GLU A 820 -22.14 -23.58 -3.52
C GLU A 820 -22.09 -23.47 -5.07
N GLU A 821 -21.09 -22.80 -5.65
CA GLU A 821 -20.93 -22.70 -7.13
C GLU A 821 -20.06 -23.80 -7.77
N GLN A 822 -19.55 -24.77 -7.01
CA GLN A 822 -18.90 -25.94 -7.60
C GLN A 822 -19.94 -27.00 -7.98
N LYS A 823 -20.31 -27.02 -9.27
CA LYS A 823 -21.10 -28.09 -9.89
C LYS A 823 -20.52 -29.48 -9.52
N PRO A 824 -21.36 -30.47 -9.19
CA PRO A 824 -20.92 -31.83 -8.95
C PRO A 824 -20.49 -32.45 -10.29
N GLY A 825 -19.19 -32.44 -10.60
CA GLY A 825 -18.71 -33.04 -11.85
C GLY A 825 -17.24 -32.84 -12.25
N SER A 826 -16.45 -32.00 -11.60
CA SER A 826 -15.02 -31.91 -11.90
C SER A 826 -14.19 -32.75 -10.94
N SER A 827 -13.57 -33.80 -11.48
CA SER A 827 -12.54 -34.61 -10.83
C SER A 827 -11.54 -33.74 -10.06
N SER A 828 -11.36 -34.05 -8.79
CA SER A 828 -10.36 -33.48 -7.90
C SER A 828 -8.97 -33.54 -8.54
N GLN A 829 -8.36 -32.37 -8.76
CA GLN A 829 -6.91 -32.32 -8.93
C GLN A 829 -6.26 -32.79 -7.62
N PRO A 830 -5.22 -33.64 -7.69
CA PRO A 830 -4.49 -34.07 -6.51
C PRO A 830 -3.65 -32.88 -6.00
N GLY A 831 -4.05 -32.27 -4.89
CA GLY A 831 -3.27 -31.21 -4.25
C GLY A 831 -4.05 -30.15 -3.47
N GLN A 832 -5.38 -30.09 -3.55
CA GLN A 832 -6.16 -29.21 -2.66
C GLN A 832 -6.35 -29.90 -1.29
N PRO A 833 -5.97 -29.25 -0.17
CA PRO A 833 -6.22 -29.80 1.16
C PRO A 833 -7.73 -29.93 1.39
N PRO A 834 -8.17 -30.99 2.10
CA PRO A 834 -9.58 -31.19 2.41
C PRO A 834 -10.17 -29.95 3.08
N ASN A 835 -11.40 -29.58 2.72
CA ASN A 835 -12.13 -28.44 3.27
C ASN A 835 -12.03 -28.44 4.81
N ALA A 836 -11.25 -27.53 5.39
CA ALA A 836 -10.94 -27.53 6.81
C ALA A 836 -12.23 -27.26 7.62
N GLN A 837 -12.70 -28.25 8.36
CA GLN A 837 -13.92 -28.14 9.17
C GLN A 837 -13.62 -27.85 10.64
N PRO A 838 -14.55 -27.16 11.35
CA PRO A 838 -14.41 -26.94 12.78
C PRO A 838 -14.51 -28.26 13.56
N ASP A 839 -13.75 -28.36 14.64
CA ASP A 839 -13.71 -29.54 15.49
C ASP A 839 -15.01 -29.72 16.31
N SER A 840 -15.16 -30.90 16.92
CA SER A 840 -16.38 -31.25 17.66
C SER A 840 -16.59 -30.35 18.88
N PHE A 841 -15.50 -29.95 19.56
CA PHE A 841 -15.54 -29.02 20.69
C PHE A 841 -16.09 -27.65 20.27
N THR A 842 -15.54 -27.06 19.20
CA THR A 842 -15.94 -25.74 18.70
C THR A 842 -17.39 -25.76 18.27
N ARG A 843 -17.83 -26.75 17.49
CA ARG A 843 -19.23 -26.88 17.06
C ARG A 843 -20.20 -26.96 18.23
N THR A 844 -19.88 -27.79 19.23
CA THR A 844 -20.73 -27.95 20.42
C THR A 844 -20.77 -26.67 21.25
N LEU A 845 -19.63 -26.00 21.41
CA LEU A 845 -19.55 -24.75 22.16
C LEU A 845 -20.34 -23.63 21.48
N LEU A 846 -20.22 -23.46 20.16
CA LEU A 846 -20.97 -22.45 19.41
C LEU A 846 -22.48 -22.70 19.49
N SER A 847 -22.92 -23.95 19.28
CA SER A 847 -24.34 -24.32 19.41
C SER A 847 -24.89 -24.03 20.81
N LYS A 848 -24.12 -24.33 21.87
CA LYS A 848 -24.52 -24.02 23.24
C LYS A 848 -24.58 -22.53 23.52
N LEU A 849 -23.66 -21.73 22.99
CA LEU A 849 -23.65 -20.28 23.19
C LEU A 849 -24.81 -19.61 22.45
N ASP A 850 -25.10 -20.04 21.22
CA ASP A 850 -26.22 -19.52 20.42
C ASP A 850 -27.59 -19.83 21.04
N ALA A 851 -27.70 -20.94 21.79
CA ALA A 851 -28.94 -21.32 22.50
C ALA A 851 -29.23 -20.44 23.75
N ILE A 852 -28.29 -19.62 24.21
CA ILE A 852 -28.45 -18.81 25.43
C ILE A 852 -29.07 -17.44 25.08
N THR A 853 -30.34 -17.25 25.43
CA THR A 853 -31.08 -15.98 25.18
C THR A 853 -30.64 -14.80 26.05
N ASP A 854 -30.10 -15.04 27.25
CA ASP A 854 -29.56 -14.01 28.18
C ASP A 854 -28.21 -14.48 28.73
N PRO A 855 -27.07 -14.09 28.10
CA PRO A 855 -25.75 -14.64 28.37
C PRO A 855 -25.08 -13.97 29.59
N LYS A 856 -25.71 -14.10 30.76
CA LYS A 856 -25.08 -13.72 32.03
C LYS A 856 -23.85 -14.59 32.31
N PRO A 857 -22.73 -14.03 32.84
CA PRO A 857 -21.49 -14.78 33.03
C PRO A 857 -21.65 -16.09 33.81
N GLY A 858 -22.49 -16.11 34.85
CA GLY A 858 -22.75 -17.30 35.64
C GLY A 858 -23.54 -18.40 34.90
N ARG A 859 -24.41 -18.03 33.95
CA ARG A 859 -25.19 -18.99 33.14
C ARG A 859 -24.31 -19.59 32.05
N VAL A 860 -23.57 -18.74 31.35
CA VAL A 860 -22.57 -19.15 30.35
C VAL A 860 -21.55 -20.09 30.98
N PHE A 861 -21.02 -19.75 32.16
CA PHE A 861 -20.13 -20.60 32.93
C PHE A 861 -20.67 -22.01 33.16
N ARG A 862 -21.91 -22.16 33.64
CA ARG A 862 -22.51 -23.47 33.94
C ARG A 862 -22.63 -24.35 32.70
N GLU A 863 -22.97 -23.77 31.56
CA GLU A 863 -23.16 -24.50 30.30
C GLU A 863 -21.85 -24.97 29.67
N ILE A 864 -20.80 -24.15 29.75
CA ILE A 864 -19.50 -24.43 29.12
C ILE A 864 -18.55 -25.22 30.03
N LEU A 865 -18.74 -25.16 31.36
CA LEU A 865 -17.88 -25.85 32.33
C LEU A 865 -17.64 -27.34 32.01
N PRO A 866 -18.68 -28.18 31.76
CA PRO A 866 -18.45 -29.59 31.45
C PRO A 866 -17.71 -29.82 30.12
N LEU A 867 -17.84 -28.89 29.16
CA LEU A 867 -17.10 -28.94 27.90
C LEU A 867 -15.64 -28.58 28.09
N VAL A 868 -15.35 -27.51 28.84
CA VAL A 868 -13.98 -27.04 29.09
C VAL A 868 -13.19 -28.03 29.95
N GLN A 869 -13.83 -28.70 30.91
CA GLN A 869 -13.15 -29.70 31.76
C GLN A 869 -12.68 -30.93 30.98
N ASN A 870 -13.40 -31.31 29.92
CA ASN A 870 -13.12 -32.51 29.11
C ASN A 870 -12.69 -32.17 27.68
N ALA A 871 -12.22 -30.94 27.42
CA ALA A 871 -11.87 -30.53 26.05
C ALA A 871 -10.63 -31.30 25.57
N PRO A 872 -10.68 -31.96 24.40
CA PRO A 872 -9.52 -32.62 23.82
C PRO A 872 -8.50 -31.60 23.30
N PRO A 873 -7.20 -31.99 23.21
CA PRO A 873 -6.19 -31.14 22.62
C PRO A 873 -6.55 -30.80 21.17
N LEU A 874 -6.26 -29.56 20.77
CA LEU A 874 -6.48 -29.15 19.39
C LEU A 874 -5.37 -29.72 18.51
N ALA A 875 -5.75 -30.35 17.39
CA ALA A 875 -4.79 -30.81 16.39
C ALA A 875 -3.96 -29.63 15.86
N LEU A 876 -2.67 -29.86 15.66
CA LEU A 876 -1.79 -28.85 15.08
C LEU A 876 -2.18 -28.57 13.62
N PRO A 877 -2.01 -27.32 13.15
CA PRO A 877 -2.14 -27.04 11.73
C PRO A 877 -1.04 -27.77 10.93
N PRO A 878 -1.32 -28.19 9.69
CA PRO A 878 -0.31 -28.81 8.84
C PRO A 878 0.83 -27.84 8.52
N ALA A 879 1.99 -28.37 8.17
CA ALA A 879 3.13 -27.54 7.74
C ALA A 879 2.76 -26.73 6.48
N ASN A 880 2.89 -25.41 6.58
CA ASN A 880 2.63 -24.48 5.47
C ASN A 880 3.86 -23.59 5.25
N ASP A 881 4.58 -23.85 4.15
CA ASP A 881 5.83 -23.17 3.81
C ASP A 881 5.65 -21.71 3.41
N LYS A 882 4.41 -21.25 3.20
CA LYS A 882 4.10 -19.85 2.86
C LYS A 882 4.00 -18.95 4.08
N ILE A 883 3.97 -19.52 5.28
CA ILE A 883 3.86 -18.72 6.51
C ILE A 883 5.12 -17.90 6.69
N ARG A 884 4.94 -16.60 6.93
CA ARG A 884 6.03 -15.67 7.27
C ARG A 884 5.70 -14.99 8.58
N ARG A 885 6.73 -14.58 9.31
CA ARG A 885 6.61 -13.89 10.60
C ARG A 885 7.16 -12.47 10.46
N CYS A 886 6.39 -11.50 10.95
CA CYS A 886 6.85 -10.13 11.11
C CYS A 886 7.89 -10.08 12.24
N VAL A 887 9.10 -9.65 11.90
CA VAL A 887 10.23 -9.51 12.83
C VAL A 887 10.88 -8.16 12.58
N ALA A 888 11.40 -7.54 13.64
CA ALA A 888 12.19 -6.34 13.52
C ALA A 888 13.63 -6.59 14.00
N ASN A 889 14.58 -5.94 13.35
CA ASN A 889 15.98 -5.92 13.73
C ASN A 889 16.44 -4.46 13.88
N ILE A 890 16.87 -4.08 15.09
CA ILE A 890 17.34 -2.73 15.37
C ILE A 890 18.82 -2.65 14.98
N LEU A 891 19.12 -1.83 13.97
CA LEU A 891 20.48 -1.56 13.50
C LEU A 891 21.13 -0.44 14.31
N GLU A 892 20.38 0.63 14.54
CA GLU A 892 20.80 1.78 15.34
C GLU A 892 19.73 2.13 16.38
N PRO A 893 20.10 2.34 17.66
CA PRO A 893 21.45 2.27 18.22
C PRO A 893 21.97 0.82 18.30
N CYS A 894 23.23 0.61 17.89
CA CYS A 894 23.83 -0.72 17.79
C CYS A 894 23.93 -1.38 19.18
N PRO A 895 23.29 -2.53 19.42
CA PRO A 895 23.24 -3.16 20.75
C PRO A 895 24.63 -3.48 21.36
N LEU A 896 25.65 -3.66 20.51
CA LEU A 896 27.02 -3.98 20.90
C LEU A 896 27.87 -2.74 21.23
N GLN A 897 27.71 -1.64 20.48
CA GLN A 897 28.53 -0.42 20.65
C GLN A 897 27.91 0.60 21.62
N SER A 898 26.63 0.46 21.95
CA SER A 898 25.90 1.42 22.81
C SER A 898 26.26 1.36 24.30
N GLN A 899 27.10 0.40 24.71
CA GLN A 899 27.49 0.24 26.12
C GLN A 899 28.54 1.27 26.56
N ASP A 900 29.36 1.78 25.63
CA ASP A 900 30.46 2.69 25.97
C ASP A 900 30.11 4.18 25.71
N ASN A 901 29.20 4.45 24.77
CA ASN A 901 28.83 5.81 24.38
C ASN A 901 27.68 6.37 25.23
N VAL A 902 28.00 7.24 26.19
CA VAL A 902 27.02 7.93 27.04
C VAL A 902 26.42 9.14 26.33
N ILE A 903 25.09 9.14 26.14
CA ILE A 903 24.34 10.30 25.68
C ILE A 903 24.12 11.25 26.86
N LYS A 904 24.85 12.37 26.87
CA LYS A 904 24.77 13.40 27.92
C LYS A 904 23.88 14.53 27.46
N VAL A 905 22.86 14.86 28.25
CA VAL A 905 21.97 16.00 27.98
C VAL A 905 21.71 16.76 29.26
N THR A 906 21.39 18.04 29.16
CA THR A 906 20.87 18.79 30.31
C THR A 906 19.49 18.27 30.67
N ALA A 907 19.25 17.98 31.94
CA ALA A 907 17.99 17.47 32.44
C ALA A 907 16.83 18.41 32.08
N GLY A 908 15.69 17.82 31.67
CA GLY A 908 14.54 18.54 31.15
C GLY A 908 14.65 18.99 29.68
N LEU A 909 15.83 18.91 29.06
CA LEU A 909 15.98 19.05 27.60
C LEU A 909 15.85 17.69 26.90
N ILE A 910 15.72 17.75 25.58
CA ILE A 910 15.52 16.58 24.71
C ILE A 910 16.87 16.20 24.09
N ALA A 911 17.21 14.92 24.18
CA ALA A 911 18.25 14.29 23.37
C ALA A 911 17.60 13.58 22.18
N ALA A 912 18.05 13.92 20.97
CA ALA A 912 17.67 13.23 19.75
C ALA A 912 18.59 12.02 19.53
N VAL A 913 18.02 10.83 19.44
CA VAL A 913 18.74 9.57 19.20
C VAL A 913 18.30 9.01 17.85
N PRO A 914 19.21 8.85 16.87
CA PRO A 914 18.90 8.15 15.63
C PRO A 914 18.43 6.73 15.91
N PHE A 915 17.38 6.32 15.20
CA PHE A 915 16.82 4.99 15.31
C PHE A 915 16.56 4.42 13.92
N VAL A 916 17.27 3.33 13.61
CA VAL A 916 17.16 2.62 12.34
C VAL A 916 16.87 1.17 12.62
N ALA A 917 15.77 0.67 12.06
CA ALA A 917 15.39 -0.73 12.16
C ALA A 917 14.93 -1.28 10.82
N GLU A 918 15.29 -2.53 10.55
CA GLU A 918 14.75 -3.31 9.44
C GLU A 918 13.60 -4.17 9.94
N ILE A 919 12.50 -4.15 9.21
CA ILE A 919 11.30 -4.90 9.56
C ILE A 919 10.97 -5.82 8.40
N ASP A 920 11.07 -7.11 8.66
CA ASP A 920 10.75 -8.16 7.69
C ASP A 920 9.27 -8.50 7.75
N ASN A 921 8.67 -8.73 6.59
CA ASN A 921 7.28 -9.21 6.46
C ASN A 921 6.21 -8.30 7.10
N LEU A 922 6.38 -6.96 7.02
CA LEU A 922 5.44 -5.99 7.60
C LEU A 922 4.22 -5.76 6.69
N LEU A 923 3.02 -6.10 7.16
CA LEU A 923 1.78 -5.86 6.44
C LEU A 923 1.39 -4.38 6.44
N LYS A 924 0.71 -3.92 5.39
CA LYS A 924 0.22 -2.53 5.29
C LYS A 924 -0.70 -2.15 6.45
N SER A 925 -1.57 -3.06 6.90
CA SER A 925 -2.43 -2.85 8.08
C SER A 925 -1.64 -2.68 9.37
N GLN A 926 -0.56 -3.42 9.55
CA GLN A 926 0.29 -3.38 10.74
C GLN A 926 1.12 -2.09 10.85
N LYS A 927 1.37 -1.37 9.75
CA LYS A 927 2.13 -0.11 9.76
C LYS A 927 1.51 0.91 10.72
N ALA A 928 0.19 1.03 10.75
CA ALA A 928 -0.53 1.93 11.63
C ALA A 928 -0.46 1.51 13.11
N ASP A 929 -0.28 0.22 13.38
CA ASP A 929 -0.24 -0.36 14.72
C ASP A 929 1.17 -0.40 15.32
N MET A 930 2.20 -0.08 14.53
CA MET A 930 3.59 -0.08 14.96
C MET A 930 3.82 0.98 16.06
N ARG A 931 4.51 0.60 17.14
CA ARG A 931 4.91 1.48 18.24
C ARG A 931 6.38 1.29 18.62
N ILE A 932 7.01 2.39 19.03
CA ILE A 932 8.33 2.38 19.65
C ILE A 932 8.12 2.53 21.16
N LYS A 933 8.48 1.49 21.89
CA LYS A 933 8.41 1.46 23.35
C LYS A 933 9.76 1.87 23.93
N ILE A 934 9.74 2.84 24.82
CA ILE A 934 10.91 3.37 25.52
C ILE A 934 10.68 3.12 27.01
N LYS A 935 11.57 2.38 27.64
CA LYS A 935 11.51 2.05 29.06
C LYS A 935 12.71 2.63 29.78
N TYR A 936 12.42 3.50 30.75
CA TYR A 936 13.40 4.13 31.60
C TYR A 936 13.75 3.24 32.82
N PRO A 937 14.90 3.49 33.48
CA PRO A 937 15.35 2.72 34.66
C PRO A 937 14.37 2.74 35.84
N ASP A 938 13.58 3.80 35.96
CA ASP A 938 12.55 3.99 37.00
C ASP A 938 11.23 3.25 36.67
N GLN A 939 11.23 2.39 35.64
CA GLN A 939 10.08 1.67 35.12
C GLN A 939 9.03 2.54 34.41
N HIS A 940 9.26 3.85 34.25
CA HIS A 940 8.39 4.66 33.40
C HIS A 940 8.54 4.22 31.94
N MET A 941 7.40 3.99 31.29
CA MET A 941 7.33 3.54 29.90
C MET A 941 6.62 4.58 29.05
N HIS A 942 7.22 4.92 27.92
CA HIS A 942 6.65 5.80 26.90
C HIS A 942 6.50 5.04 25.60
N THR A 943 5.35 5.18 24.97
CA THR A 943 5.05 4.55 23.69
C THR A 943 4.89 5.64 22.64
N VAL A 944 5.71 5.61 21.59
CA VAL A 944 5.75 6.60 20.52
C VAL A 944 5.23 5.98 19.22
N VAL A 945 4.46 6.74 18.45
CA VAL A 945 4.00 6.35 17.11
C VAL A 945 5.02 6.89 16.09
N PRO A 946 5.68 6.03 15.30
CA PRO A 946 6.55 6.49 14.21
C PRO A 946 5.71 7.19 13.13
N LYS A 947 6.33 8.14 12.41
CA LYS A 947 5.63 8.79 11.31
C LYS A 947 5.51 7.81 10.14
N MET A 948 4.42 7.90 9.39
CA MET A 948 4.22 7.05 8.20
C MET A 948 5.26 7.32 7.10
N SER A 949 5.82 8.53 7.04
CA SER A 949 6.89 8.93 6.12
C SER A 949 8.23 8.23 6.36
N ASP A 950 8.45 7.76 7.60
CA ASP A 950 9.73 7.24 8.07
C ASP A 950 9.92 5.76 7.68
N PHE A 951 8.84 5.12 7.20
CA PHE A 951 8.84 3.76 6.66
C PHE A 951 9.22 3.78 5.18
N LYS A 952 10.47 3.42 4.88
CA LYS A 952 10.99 3.35 3.52
C LYS A 952 11.09 1.88 3.07
N PRO A 953 10.55 1.50 1.89
CA PRO A 953 10.75 0.16 1.36
C PRO A 953 12.24 -0.08 1.08
N ILE A 954 12.71 -1.31 1.31
CA ILE A 954 14.10 -1.67 1.01
C ILE A 954 14.24 -1.86 -0.50
N MET A 955 15.16 -1.13 -1.14
CA MET A 955 15.43 -1.24 -2.58
C MET A 955 16.38 -2.40 -2.90
N THR A 956 16.09 -3.12 -3.96
CA THR A 956 16.93 -4.18 -4.53
C THR A 956 17.19 -3.92 -6.01
N GLU A 957 18.08 -4.70 -6.64
CA GLU A 957 18.29 -4.65 -8.10
C GLU A 957 16.99 -4.89 -8.91
N GLN A 958 16.00 -5.56 -8.31
CA GLN A 958 14.70 -5.86 -8.93
C GLN A 958 13.61 -4.82 -8.60
N GLY A 959 13.95 -3.77 -7.84
CA GLY A 959 13.01 -2.74 -7.40
C GLY A 959 12.70 -2.83 -5.89
N GLU A 960 11.58 -2.24 -5.49
CA GLU A 960 11.16 -2.18 -4.09
C GLU A 960 10.80 -3.58 -3.57
N HIS A 961 11.34 -3.96 -2.41
CA HIS A 961 10.93 -5.19 -1.75
C HIS A 961 9.49 -5.08 -1.24
N GLU A 962 8.64 -6.07 -1.55
CA GLU A 962 7.19 -5.98 -1.30
C GLU A 962 6.82 -5.83 0.19
N THR A 963 7.55 -6.54 1.06
CA THR A 963 7.19 -6.67 2.49
C THR A 963 8.23 -6.17 3.48
N ASN A 964 9.46 -5.90 3.04
CA ASN A 964 10.57 -5.55 3.93
C ASN A 964 10.77 -4.04 3.89
N VAL A 965 10.76 -3.46 5.07
CA VAL A 965 10.70 -2.01 5.24
C VAL A 965 11.76 -1.60 6.23
N ARG A 966 12.48 -0.52 5.92
CA ARG A 966 13.39 0.13 6.84
C ARG A 966 12.68 1.30 7.50
N LEU A 967 12.66 1.32 8.83
CA LEU A 967 12.17 2.43 9.65
C LEU A 967 13.36 3.31 10.03
N ARG A 968 13.38 4.56 9.54
CA ARG A 968 14.39 5.57 9.87
C ARG A 968 13.72 6.74 10.58
N THR A 969 13.87 6.82 11.90
CA THR A 969 13.25 7.88 12.71
C THR A 969 14.22 8.39 13.77
N THR A 970 13.87 9.50 14.40
CA THR A 970 14.58 10.03 15.57
C THR A 970 13.73 9.80 16.81
N ILE A 971 14.33 9.17 17.82
CA ILE A 971 13.73 8.98 19.14
C ILE A 971 14.13 10.16 20.03
N LEU A 972 13.15 10.71 20.72
CA LEU A 972 13.35 11.84 21.63
C LEU A 972 13.37 11.32 23.07
N LEU A 973 14.53 11.44 23.72
CA LEU A 973 14.70 11.08 25.12
C LEU A 973 14.77 12.34 25.97
N SER A 974 14.04 12.37 27.09
CA SER A 974 14.10 13.46 28.05
C SER A 974 13.72 12.95 29.43
N HIS A 975 14.46 13.38 30.44
CA HIS A 975 14.21 12.99 31.81
C HIS A 975 14.71 14.04 32.81
N SER A 976 14.22 13.95 34.05
CA SER A 976 14.77 14.66 35.21
C SER A 976 16.21 14.20 35.52
N VAL A 977 16.91 14.97 36.36
CA VAL A 977 18.34 14.77 36.68
C VAL A 977 18.61 13.37 37.23
N TRP A 978 19.64 12.71 36.70
CA TRP A 978 20.17 11.45 37.23
C TRP A 978 21.59 11.64 37.80
N THR A 979 21.89 10.88 38.85
CA THR A 979 23.21 10.83 39.48
C THR A 979 24.24 10.19 38.54
N GLU A 980 23.88 9.06 37.94
CA GLU A 980 24.72 8.28 37.03
C GLU A 980 24.08 8.08 35.66
N ALA A 981 24.89 7.64 34.69
CA ALA A 981 24.37 7.23 33.39
C ALA A 981 23.71 5.85 33.53
N SER A 982 22.54 5.67 32.94
CA SER A 982 21.80 4.42 33.05
C SER A 982 21.19 4.00 31.72
N LEU A 983 20.84 2.72 31.62
CA LEU A 983 20.37 2.10 30.37
C LEU A 983 18.89 2.39 30.16
N VAL A 984 18.58 3.00 29.03
CA VAL A 984 17.22 3.15 28.50
C VAL A 984 16.99 2.03 27.48
N GLU A 985 15.91 1.27 27.65
CA GLU A 985 15.55 0.18 26.74
C GLU A 985 14.58 0.69 25.67
N ILE A 986 14.91 0.48 24.40
CA ILE A 986 14.12 0.89 23.23
C ILE A 986 13.73 -0.36 22.46
N GLN A 987 12.44 -0.54 22.17
CA GLN A 987 11.91 -1.75 21.54
C GLN A 987 10.81 -1.43 20.53
N LEU A 988 10.70 -2.24 19.49
CA LEU A 988 9.58 -2.18 18.53
C LEU A 988 8.49 -3.18 18.89
N CYS A 989 7.24 -2.72 18.84
CA CYS A 989 6.09 -3.56 19.12
C CYS A 989 4.87 -3.20 18.26
N LEU A 990 3.92 -4.12 18.14
CA LEU A 990 2.61 -3.89 17.55
C LEU A 990 1.57 -3.65 18.65
N ALA A 991 0.87 -2.52 18.60
CA ALA A 991 -0.21 -2.18 19.52
C ALA A 991 -1.55 -2.66 18.99
N VAL A 992 -1.85 -3.94 19.20
CA VAL A 992 -3.10 -4.57 18.76
C VAL A 992 -4.30 -4.12 19.61
N ARG A 993 -4.09 -3.95 20.93
CA ARG A 993 -5.11 -3.44 21.88
C ARG A 993 -4.43 -2.58 22.95
N PRO A 994 -5.17 -1.64 23.58
CA PRO A 994 -4.65 -0.88 24.72
C PRO A 994 -4.11 -1.83 25.81
N GLY A 995 -2.83 -1.69 26.16
CA GLY A 995 -2.16 -2.54 27.16
C GLY A 995 -1.72 -3.94 26.68
N SER A 996 -1.91 -4.28 25.39
CA SER A 996 -1.45 -5.55 24.81
C SER A 996 -0.52 -5.29 23.62
N GLU A 997 0.72 -4.92 23.94
CA GLU A 997 1.79 -4.69 22.96
C GLU A 997 2.49 -6.03 22.63
N LEU A 998 2.67 -6.31 21.34
CA LEU A 998 3.38 -7.50 20.86
C LEU A 998 4.79 -7.12 20.42
N GLU A 999 5.77 -7.58 21.17
CA GLU A 999 7.19 -7.32 20.91
C GLU A 999 7.66 -8.02 19.63
N LEU A 1000 8.32 -7.26 18.74
CA LEU A 1000 8.84 -7.75 17.45
C LEU A 1000 10.34 -8.05 17.47
N CYS A 1001 11.07 -7.48 18.44
CA CYS A 1001 12.52 -7.57 18.53
C CYS A 1001 12.99 -7.57 19.99
N LYS A 1002 14.27 -7.90 20.22
CA LYS A 1002 14.92 -7.65 21.51
C LYS A 1002 15.10 -6.14 21.71
N PRO A 1003 15.05 -5.62 22.95
CA PRO A 1003 15.26 -4.21 23.21
C PRO A 1003 16.72 -3.81 22.93
N ALA A 1004 16.92 -2.69 22.23
CA ALA A 1004 18.19 -2.00 22.15
C ALA A 1004 18.41 -1.19 23.44
N LYS A 1005 19.64 -1.15 23.94
CA LYS A 1005 19.97 -0.47 25.19
C LYS A 1005 20.86 0.72 24.91
N VAL A 1006 20.48 1.89 25.42
CA VAL A 1006 21.21 3.14 25.23
C VAL A 1006 21.62 3.71 26.57
N LEU A 1007 22.89 4.06 26.73
CA LEU A 1007 23.38 4.67 27.96
C LEU A 1007 23.06 6.18 27.96
N PHE A 1008 22.16 6.62 28.85
CA PHE A 1008 21.62 7.97 28.91
C PHE A 1008 21.94 8.65 30.24
N ALA A 1009 22.31 9.94 30.20
CA ALA A 1009 22.73 10.71 31.38
C ALA A 1009 22.16 12.16 31.35
N PRO A 1010 20.97 12.39 31.91
CA PRO A 1010 20.42 13.73 32.12
C PRO A 1010 21.13 14.41 33.29
N LYS A 1011 21.99 15.39 33.00
CA LYS A 1011 22.80 16.12 33.99
C LYS A 1011 22.17 17.45 34.38
N PRO A 1012 22.36 17.92 35.62
CA PRO A 1012 21.82 19.22 36.03
C PRO A 1012 22.47 20.35 35.22
N VAL A 1013 21.74 21.45 35.05
CA VAL A 1013 22.31 22.69 34.49
C VAL A 1013 23.49 23.10 35.37
N ARG A 1014 24.70 23.17 34.80
CA ARG A 1014 25.84 23.79 35.49
C ARG A 1014 25.54 25.28 35.64
N ARG A 1015 25.08 25.71 36.82
CA ARG A 1015 25.02 27.14 37.17
C ARG A 1015 26.46 27.63 37.33
N GLY A 1016 26.97 28.29 36.31
CA GLY A 1016 28.35 28.78 36.28
C GLY A 1016 28.83 29.14 34.86
N ILE A 1017 28.08 30.00 34.18
CA ILE A 1017 28.58 31.04 33.24
C ILE A 1017 27.71 32.27 33.49
#